data_AF-A0A973TUC5-F1
#
_entry.id   AF-A0A973TUC5-F1
#
_cell.length_a   1.000
_cell.length_b   1.000
_cell.length_c   1.000
_cell.angle_alpha   90.00
_cell.angle_beta   90.00
_cell.angle_gamma   90.00
#
_symmetry.space_group_name_H-M   'P 1'
#
loop_
_entity.id
_entity.type
_entity.pdbx_description
1 polymer ?
#
loop_
_entity_poly.entity_id
_entity_poly.type
_entity_poly.pdbx_seq_one_letter_code
_entity_poly.pdbx_strand_id
1 'polypeptide(L)'
;MRANRNVTLSGDAVVRLTGGVTTYTGVISGEGVFTVDGTGTLVLVKNSDFTLPSGRRHQKIVTVGGNHPVTTIEDPDPPAVVVHRGATLQYGAGSGGDGVIGHFAQAPEVSLNTLNHQVDGTLDLAVHRRVNLGVISGSGLVKQRRGTWPGIDLPGTHPFSGTLYVGTGADYGSLHYLTAMPHVRKVVNQGSFIHNAPDGEVVTDAADLYSQFYGNDVNFHTWGSGVVRMSGVYSWSDNGSDTDPALSDPSRNFATVPHRDNKRGINIEGATVTWGDGTHNRFFLPGNENTVYINMHAERNGTRSVLTFDYNGPVTLDAPISGGKYHDTMADLGRGDVVIAATPGNAVTFTAPQNYDGSTTIGDGASLRLGDGSPQGDSSLLRSGEIVDNGELILQNATRGVELGRIAGTGSVTQVGPATTTLTGDLTYTGRTTVKAGTLAVTGGSLAASTAVDLPSAGATLDLAGDGDQTVNNLSGAGGSTVATRGVLTVHATTATTFGGAVTAGGVTKTGPETLTLTGAHATPNAAWTVRDGTLALAGSAQVRRLTVEPAGTLLATGTVEGAVDNAGTVDTTGLTVRGTYTQRPGARLTGAGMSVTDAVTLAGTFEPGPAREPGVIIDNKGTAQVSCTFDGLPEGAA
;
A
#
# COMPACT_ATOMS: atom_id res chain seq x y z
N MET A 1 -15.25 -15.91 -55.14
CA MET A 1 -15.40 -16.86 -54.01
C MET A 1 -16.54 -17.88 -54.14
N ARG A 2 -17.62 -17.63 -54.90
CA ARG A 2 -18.81 -18.51 -54.99
C ARG A 2 -18.59 -19.97 -55.46
N ALA A 3 -17.36 -20.39 -55.78
CA ALA A 3 -17.06 -21.73 -56.29
C ALA A 3 -16.21 -22.61 -55.36
N ASN A 4 -15.81 -22.15 -54.17
CA ASN A 4 -14.98 -22.93 -53.23
C ASN A 4 -13.66 -23.46 -53.84
N ARG A 5 -13.15 -22.77 -54.86
CA ARG A 5 -11.86 -23.05 -55.53
C ARG A 5 -10.80 -22.08 -55.04
N ASN A 6 -9.53 -22.44 -55.24
CA ASN A 6 -8.42 -21.51 -55.00
C ASN A 6 -8.57 -20.25 -55.87
N VAL A 7 -8.19 -19.10 -55.32
CA VAL A 7 -8.20 -17.80 -56.00
C VAL A 7 -6.87 -17.12 -55.76
N THR A 8 -6.29 -16.58 -56.84
CA THR A 8 -5.11 -15.71 -56.78
C THR A 8 -5.54 -14.27 -57.07
N LEU A 9 -5.22 -13.37 -56.16
CA LEU A 9 -5.50 -11.94 -56.24
C LEU A 9 -4.37 -11.24 -57.00
N SER A 10 -4.74 -10.31 -57.88
CA SER A 10 -3.79 -9.46 -58.64
C SER A 10 -3.90 -7.98 -58.24
N GLY A 11 -4.18 -7.72 -56.96
CA GLY A 11 -4.38 -6.40 -56.38
C GLY A 11 -5.34 -6.43 -55.19
N ASP A 12 -5.73 -5.24 -54.72
CA ASP A 12 -6.68 -5.08 -53.62
C ASP A 12 -8.04 -5.70 -53.94
N ALA A 13 -8.58 -6.48 -53.02
CA ALA A 13 -9.78 -7.28 -53.20
C ALA A 13 -10.76 -7.08 -52.05
N VAL A 14 -12.05 -6.92 -52.38
CA VAL A 14 -13.13 -6.78 -51.40
C VAL A 14 -14.11 -7.93 -51.51
N VAL A 15 -14.32 -8.65 -50.41
CA VAL A 15 -15.38 -9.64 -50.25
C VAL A 15 -16.56 -8.98 -49.55
N ARG A 16 -17.63 -8.71 -50.31
CA ARG A 16 -18.87 -8.14 -49.76
C ARG A 16 -19.83 -9.24 -49.33
N LEU A 17 -20.11 -9.29 -48.04
CA LEU A 17 -21.04 -10.21 -47.40
C LEU A 17 -22.44 -9.57 -47.32
N THR A 18 -23.49 -10.38 -47.50
CA THR A 18 -24.90 -9.93 -47.53
C THR A 18 -25.75 -10.62 -46.45
N GLY A 19 -25.12 -11.00 -45.36
CA GLY A 19 -25.69 -11.74 -44.23
C GLY A 19 -25.28 -13.21 -44.19
N GLY A 20 -25.60 -13.89 -43.09
CA GLY A 20 -25.34 -15.32 -42.91
C GLY A 20 -23.87 -15.69 -42.74
N VAL A 21 -23.57 -16.98 -42.88
CA VAL A 21 -22.22 -17.55 -42.74
C VAL A 21 -21.81 -18.17 -44.08
N THR A 22 -20.67 -17.75 -44.61
CA THR A 22 -20.07 -18.28 -45.84
C THR A 22 -18.77 -19.00 -45.52
N THR A 23 -18.77 -20.34 -45.60
CA THR A 23 -17.54 -21.13 -45.48
C THR A 23 -16.82 -21.22 -46.81
N TYR A 24 -15.57 -20.76 -46.85
CA TYR A 24 -14.70 -20.80 -48.01
C TYR A 24 -13.64 -21.89 -47.86
N THR A 25 -13.69 -22.90 -48.74
CA THR A 25 -12.82 -24.08 -48.70
C THR A 25 -11.65 -24.02 -49.69
N GLY A 26 -11.52 -22.91 -50.41
CA GLY A 26 -10.37 -22.62 -51.27
C GLY A 26 -9.23 -21.94 -50.51
N VAL A 27 -8.09 -21.80 -51.18
CA VAL A 27 -6.95 -20.99 -50.73
C VAL A 27 -7.03 -19.62 -51.41
N ILE A 28 -6.78 -18.54 -50.67
CA ILE A 28 -6.57 -17.20 -51.23
C ILE A 28 -5.07 -16.96 -51.31
N SER A 29 -4.57 -16.58 -52.49
CA SER A 29 -3.16 -16.21 -52.67
C SER A 29 -2.96 -14.94 -53.48
N GLY A 30 -1.71 -14.48 -53.65
CA GLY A 30 -1.37 -13.33 -54.51
C GLY A 30 -0.88 -12.10 -53.73
N GLU A 31 -0.97 -10.92 -54.35
CA GLU A 31 -0.51 -9.65 -53.76
C GLU A 31 -1.61 -8.57 -53.72
N GLY A 32 -1.69 -7.78 -52.64
CA GLY A 32 -2.64 -6.65 -52.48
C GLY A 32 -3.09 -6.39 -51.02
N VAL A 33 -4.29 -5.87 -50.84
CA VAL A 33 -5.07 -5.86 -49.57
C VAL A 33 -6.31 -6.75 -49.69
N PHE A 34 -6.56 -7.61 -48.70
CA PHE A 34 -7.77 -8.42 -48.60
C PHE A 34 -8.77 -7.81 -47.61
N THR A 35 -9.90 -7.32 -48.12
CA THR A 35 -10.94 -6.66 -47.32
C THR A 35 -12.20 -7.52 -47.22
N VAL A 36 -12.73 -7.67 -46.01
CA VAL A 36 -14.06 -8.25 -45.75
C VAL A 36 -15.01 -7.13 -45.34
N ASP A 37 -16.11 -6.99 -46.07
CA ASP A 37 -17.04 -5.86 -45.99
C ASP A 37 -18.51 -6.31 -45.99
N GLY A 38 -19.43 -5.42 -45.63
CA GLY A 38 -20.86 -5.71 -45.56
C GLY A 38 -21.28 -6.34 -44.23
N THR A 39 -22.25 -7.26 -44.26
CA THR A 39 -22.82 -7.91 -43.06
C THR A 39 -22.67 -9.43 -43.14
N GLY A 40 -22.35 -10.11 -42.04
CA GLY A 40 -22.24 -11.57 -41.98
C GLY A 40 -20.81 -12.08 -41.77
N THR A 41 -20.61 -13.40 -41.91
CA THR A 41 -19.34 -14.06 -41.57
C THR A 41 -18.72 -14.76 -42.78
N LEU A 42 -17.44 -14.50 -43.04
CA LEU A 42 -16.60 -15.31 -43.93
C LEU A 42 -15.73 -16.25 -43.08
N VAL A 43 -15.91 -17.57 -43.24
CA VAL A 43 -15.11 -18.58 -42.55
C VAL A 43 -14.05 -19.13 -43.50
N LEU A 44 -12.77 -19.00 -43.14
CA LEU A 44 -11.67 -19.61 -43.86
C LEU A 44 -11.31 -20.95 -43.21
N VAL A 45 -11.28 -22.03 -43.98
CA VAL A 45 -10.94 -23.38 -43.44
C VAL A 45 -9.64 -23.94 -44.02
N LYS A 46 -8.94 -23.19 -44.87
CA LYS A 46 -7.61 -23.51 -45.35
C LYS A 46 -6.69 -22.31 -45.16
N ASN A 47 -5.42 -22.58 -44.87
CA ASN A 47 -4.41 -21.54 -44.79
C ASN A 47 -4.30 -20.85 -46.15
N SER A 48 -4.34 -19.53 -46.12
CA SER A 48 -4.26 -18.65 -47.27
C SER A 48 -2.97 -17.84 -47.17
N ASP A 49 -2.30 -17.71 -48.30
CA ASP A 49 -0.96 -17.17 -48.41
C ASP A 49 -0.95 -15.98 -49.36
N PHE A 50 -1.08 -14.79 -48.78
CA PHE A 50 -1.22 -13.52 -49.46
C PHE A 50 -0.23 -12.53 -48.87
N THR A 51 0.28 -11.60 -49.67
CA THR A 51 1.25 -10.61 -49.21
C THR A 51 0.94 -9.22 -49.76
N LEU A 52 1.50 -8.19 -49.15
CA LEU A 52 1.48 -6.85 -49.75
C LEU A 52 2.43 -6.81 -50.96
N PRO A 53 2.18 -5.97 -51.98
CA PRO A 53 3.15 -5.71 -53.03
C PRO A 53 4.50 -5.25 -52.45
N SER A 54 5.62 -5.64 -53.08
CA SER A 54 6.97 -5.36 -52.56
C SER A 54 7.23 -3.90 -52.18
N GLY A 55 6.71 -2.94 -52.95
CA GLY A 55 6.85 -1.50 -52.66
C GLY A 55 6.08 -1.00 -51.43
N ARG A 56 5.23 -1.85 -50.81
CA ARG A 56 4.50 -1.57 -49.57
C ARG A 56 5.03 -2.37 -48.38
N ARG A 57 6.06 -3.21 -48.59
CA ARG A 57 6.72 -4.02 -47.55
C ARG A 57 8.00 -3.31 -47.08
N HIS A 58 7.94 -2.72 -45.90
CA HIS A 58 8.99 -1.97 -45.23
C HIS A 58 9.17 -2.37 -43.76
N GLN A 59 8.23 -3.14 -43.19
CA GLN A 59 8.32 -3.71 -41.86
C GLN A 59 9.62 -4.49 -41.64
N LYS A 60 10.22 -4.30 -40.47
CA LYS A 60 11.41 -5.03 -40.04
C LYS A 60 11.12 -5.82 -38.77
N ILE A 61 11.61 -7.05 -38.77
CA ILE A 61 11.66 -7.88 -37.57
C ILE A 61 13.06 -7.72 -37.01
N VAL A 62 13.13 -7.20 -35.78
CA VAL A 62 14.39 -6.91 -35.11
C VAL A 62 14.46 -7.72 -33.83
N THR A 63 15.58 -8.41 -33.63
CA THR A 63 15.84 -9.14 -32.40
C THR A 63 17.03 -8.49 -31.70
N VAL A 64 16.82 -8.03 -30.47
CA VAL A 64 17.82 -7.38 -29.61
C VAL A 64 18.12 -8.24 -28.39
N GLY A 65 19.30 -8.08 -27.79
CA GLY A 65 19.71 -8.81 -26.59
C GLY A 65 20.67 -9.98 -26.85
N GLY A 66 21.28 -10.46 -25.77
CA GLY A 66 22.27 -11.56 -25.78
C GLY A 66 21.61 -12.93 -25.56
N ASN A 67 21.87 -13.55 -24.40
CA ASN A 67 21.36 -14.89 -24.07
C ASN A 67 19.83 -14.99 -23.99
N HIS A 68 19.13 -13.86 -23.86
CA HIS A 68 17.66 -13.77 -23.86
C HIS A 68 17.23 -12.76 -24.93
N PRO A 69 17.17 -13.18 -26.20
CA PRO A 69 16.78 -12.30 -27.28
C PRO A 69 15.32 -11.88 -27.17
N VAL A 70 15.06 -10.59 -27.34
CA VAL A 70 13.73 -9.99 -27.43
C VAL A 70 13.49 -9.54 -28.86
N THR A 71 12.43 -10.06 -29.48
CA THR A 71 12.05 -9.73 -30.85
C THR A 71 10.94 -8.68 -30.86
N THR A 72 11.08 -7.67 -31.71
CA THR A 72 10.12 -6.59 -31.91
C THR A 72 9.86 -6.35 -33.41
N ILE A 73 8.84 -5.55 -33.69
CA ILE A 73 8.45 -5.13 -35.03
C ILE A 73 8.69 -3.63 -35.16
N GLU A 74 9.54 -3.23 -36.09
CA GLU A 74 9.80 -1.82 -36.45
C GLU A 74 9.13 -1.48 -37.79
N ASP A 75 8.72 -0.21 -37.93
CA ASP A 75 8.12 0.34 -39.15
C ASP A 75 6.98 -0.54 -39.72
N PRO A 76 5.93 -0.88 -38.93
CA PRO A 76 4.95 -1.87 -39.33
C PRO A 76 4.24 -1.51 -40.64
N ASP A 77 4.12 -2.49 -41.52
CA ASP A 77 3.46 -2.36 -42.82
C ASP A 77 1.99 -1.94 -42.69
N PRO A 78 1.39 -1.29 -43.71
CA PRO A 78 -0.04 -1.07 -43.71
C PRO A 78 -0.81 -2.41 -43.62
N PRO A 79 -2.03 -2.43 -43.09
CA PRO A 79 -2.83 -3.64 -43.01
C PRO A 79 -2.99 -4.35 -44.36
N ALA A 80 -2.66 -5.65 -44.40
CA ALA A 80 -2.89 -6.52 -45.54
C ALA A 80 -4.26 -7.20 -45.46
N VAL A 81 -4.83 -7.32 -44.26
CA VAL A 81 -6.16 -7.86 -43.99
C VAL A 81 -6.99 -6.80 -43.30
N VAL A 82 -8.14 -6.46 -43.89
CA VAL A 82 -9.05 -5.43 -43.37
C VAL A 82 -10.42 -6.04 -43.14
N VAL A 83 -10.99 -5.86 -41.95
CA VAL A 83 -12.36 -6.27 -41.60
C VAL A 83 -13.17 -5.04 -41.26
N HIS A 84 -14.06 -4.64 -42.16
CA HIS A 84 -14.92 -3.48 -41.93
C HIS A 84 -16.02 -3.75 -40.89
N ARG A 85 -16.50 -2.67 -40.29
CA ARG A 85 -17.62 -2.69 -39.34
C ARG A 85 -18.84 -3.42 -39.92
N GLY A 86 -19.41 -4.33 -39.13
CA GLY A 86 -20.57 -5.15 -39.52
C GLY A 86 -20.22 -6.51 -40.14
N ALA A 87 -18.98 -6.68 -40.61
CA ALA A 87 -18.49 -7.94 -41.14
C ALA A 87 -17.69 -8.74 -40.09
N THR A 88 -17.69 -10.06 -40.25
CA THR A 88 -16.86 -10.98 -39.48
C THR A 88 -15.95 -11.77 -40.41
N LEU A 89 -14.65 -11.73 -40.16
CA LEU A 89 -13.68 -12.69 -40.71
C LEU A 89 -13.40 -13.74 -39.63
N GLN A 90 -13.72 -15.00 -39.92
CA GLN A 90 -13.43 -16.11 -39.03
C GLN A 90 -12.27 -16.93 -39.58
N TYR A 91 -11.24 -17.12 -38.76
CA TYR A 91 -10.16 -18.06 -39.01
C TYR A 91 -10.50 -19.43 -38.43
N GLY A 92 -10.42 -20.46 -39.26
CA GLY A 92 -10.64 -21.85 -38.88
C GLY A 92 -12.09 -22.25 -38.69
N ALA A 93 -12.29 -23.57 -38.68
CA ALA A 93 -13.61 -24.19 -38.49
C ALA A 93 -13.97 -24.45 -37.01
N GLY A 94 -13.05 -24.21 -36.07
CA GLY A 94 -13.22 -24.48 -34.64
C GLY A 94 -12.71 -25.85 -34.16
N SER A 95 -12.21 -26.71 -35.05
CA SER A 95 -11.78 -28.08 -34.72
C SER A 95 -10.36 -28.45 -35.18
N GLY A 96 -9.63 -27.53 -35.82
CA GLY A 96 -8.29 -27.77 -36.36
C GLY A 96 -7.43 -26.51 -36.38
N GLY A 97 -6.18 -26.64 -36.83
CA GLY A 97 -5.21 -25.54 -36.86
C GLY A 97 -5.17 -24.75 -38.18
N ASP A 98 -5.94 -25.13 -39.18
CA ASP A 98 -5.96 -24.46 -40.49
C ASP A 98 -7.02 -23.37 -40.59
N GLY A 99 -6.85 -22.46 -41.55
CA GLY A 99 -7.85 -21.45 -41.87
C GLY A 99 -7.43 -20.02 -41.55
N VAL A 100 -6.14 -19.72 -41.51
CA VAL A 100 -5.66 -18.35 -41.30
C VAL A 100 -5.20 -17.71 -42.61
N ILE A 101 -5.18 -16.38 -42.66
CA ILE A 101 -4.35 -15.61 -43.60
C ILE A 101 -3.12 -15.13 -42.83
N GLY A 102 -1.94 -15.51 -43.30
CA GLY A 102 -0.67 -15.12 -42.69
C GLY A 102 0.51 -15.50 -43.56
N HIS A 103 1.58 -14.72 -43.46
CA HIS A 103 2.85 -14.98 -44.10
C HIS A 103 3.93 -14.85 -43.01
N PHE A 104 4.53 -15.96 -42.58
CA PHE A 104 5.30 -15.99 -41.34
C PHE A 104 6.81 -15.97 -41.60
N ALA A 105 7.53 -15.15 -40.84
CA ALA A 105 8.97 -15.12 -40.79
C ALA A 105 9.46 -15.67 -39.44
N GLN A 106 10.47 -16.52 -39.48
CA GLN A 106 11.05 -17.11 -38.29
C GLN A 106 12.03 -16.13 -37.63
N ALA A 107 11.82 -15.84 -36.35
CA ALA A 107 12.78 -15.16 -35.49
C ALA A 107 13.22 -16.12 -34.36
N PRO A 108 14.25 -15.79 -33.57
CA PRO A 108 14.60 -16.56 -32.37
C PRO A 108 13.39 -16.67 -31.44
N GLU A 109 13.04 -17.90 -31.05
CA GLU A 109 11.96 -18.23 -30.11
C GLU A 109 10.52 -17.85 -30.53
N VAL A 110 10.31 -17.09 -31.61
CA VAL A 110 8.98 -16.65 -32.08
C VAL A 110 8.83 -16.70 -33.60
N SER A 111 7.64 -17.05 -34.09
CA SER A 111 7.27 -16.98 -35.51
C SER A 111 6.32 -15.80 -35.73
N LEU A 112 6.76 -14.79 -36.50
CA LEU A 112 6.05 -13.54 -36.65
C LEU A 112 5.29 -13.48 -37.97
N ASN A 113 4.04 -13.03 -37.92
CA ASN A 113 3.30 -12.72 -39.13
C ASN A 113 3.83 -11.40 -39.71
N THR A 114 4.26 -11.46 -40.97
CA THR A 114 4.68 -10.29 -41.75
C THR A 114 3.49 -9.53 -42.34
N LEU A 115 2.26 -10.01 -42.10
CA LEU A 115 1.03 -9.31 -42.43
C LEU A 115 0.43 -8.66 -41.19
N ASN A 116 -0.12 -7.47 -41.39
CA ASN A 116 -0.81 -6.70 -40.36
C ASN A 116 -2.33 -6.63 -40.63
N HIS A 117 -3.11 -6.38 -39.59
CA HIS A 117 -4.58 -6.43 -39.65
C HIS A 117 -5.21 -5.12 -39.18
N GLN A 118 -6.28 -4.71 -39.87
CA GLN A 118 -7.19 -3.68 -39.40
C GLN A 118 -8.55 -4.31 -39.14
N VAL A 119 -9.03 -4.21 -37.91
CA VAL A 119 -10.27 -4.85 -37.45
C VAL A 119 -11.21 -3.79 -36.90
N ASP A 120 -12.16 -3.35 -37.71
CA ASP A 120 -13.27 -2.48 -37.32
C ASP A 120 -14.60 -3.25 -37.15
N GLY A 121 -14.68 -4.43 -37.76
CA GLY A 121 -15.72 -5.43 -37.52
C GLY A 121 -15.30 -6.47 -36.48
N THR A 122 -15.37 -7.76 -36.83
CA THR A 122 -14.95 -8.86 -35.96
C THR A 122 -13.94 -9.77 -36.64
N LEU A 123 -12.81 -10.02 -35.99
CA LEU A 123 -11.90 -11.12 -36.31
C LEU A 123 -12.11 -12.24 -35.29
N ASP A 124 -12.70 -13.35 -35.71
CA ASP A 124 -13.01 -14.51 -34.85
C ASP A 124 -12.02 -15.65 -35.11
N LEU A 125 -11.24 -16.00 -34.10
CA LEU A 125 -10.17 -16.98 -34.15
C LEU A 125 -10.69 -18.30 -33.58
N ALA A 126 -11.08 -19.19 -34.48
CA ALA A 126 -11.57 -20.53 -34.22
C ALA A 126 -10.56 -21.58 -34.69
N VAL A 127 -9.29 -21.41 -34.29
CA VAL A 127 -8.18 -22.31 -34.66
C VAL A 127 -7.47 -22.87 -33.42
N HIS A 128 -7.15 -24.16 -33.45
CA HIS A 128 -6.40 -24.86 -32.39
C HIS A 128 -4.90 -24.86 -32.69
N ARG A 129 -4.34 -23.65 -32.82
CA ARG A 129 -2.89 -23.43 -32.96
C ARG A 129 -2.55 -22.03 -32.46
N ARG A 130 -1.26 -21.77 -32.20
CA ARG A 130 -0.77 -20.42 -31.90
C ARG A 130 -0.99 -19.53 -33.12
N VAL A 131 -1.57 -18.35 -32.92
CA VAL A 131 -1.84 -17.39 -34.00
C VAL A 131 -1.14 -16.07 -33.73
N ASN A 132 -0.17 -15.76 -34.58
CA ASN A 132 0.39 -14.44 -34.67
C ASN A 132 -0.39 -13.61 -35.71
N LEU A 133 -0.93 -12.47 -35.31
CA LEU A 133 -1.69 -11.57 -36.19
C LEU A 133 -0.85 -10.42 -36.76
N GLY A 134 0.45 -10.36 -36.47
CA GLY A 134 1.24 -9.15 -36.72
C GLY A 134 0.69 -7.97 -35.92
N VAL A 135 0.93 -6.75 -36.42
CA VAL A 135 0.38 -5.54 -35.80
C VAL A 135 -1.11 -5.42 -36.11
N ILE A 136 -1.90 -5.19 -35.06
CA ILE A 136 -3.36 -5.04 -35.16
C ILE A 136 -3.76 -3.59 -34.90
N SER A 137 -4.72 -3.11 -35.70
CA SER A 137 -5.29 -1.76 -35.66
C SER A 137 -6.81 -1.80 -35.80
N GLY A 138 -7.49 -0.67 -35.63
CA GLY A 138 -8.95 -0.56 -35.70
C GLY A 138 -9.64 -0.59 -34.34
N SER A 139 -10.96 -0.59 -34.37
CA SER A 139 -11.83 -0.34 -33.20
C SER A 139 -12.84 -1.45 -32.89
N GLY A 140 -12.75 -2.56 -33.61
CA GLY A 140 -13.70 -3.68 -33.58
C GLY A 140 -13.43 -4.70 -32.47
N LEU A 141 -13.69 -5.97 -32.79
CA LEU A 141 -13.51 -7.12 -31.89
C LEU A 141 -12.47 -8.08 -32.46
N VAL A 142 -11.45 -8.42 -31.67
CA VAL A 142 -10.58 -9.57 -31.95
C VAL A 142 -10.89 -10.64 -30.90
N LYS A 143 -11.38 -11.80 -31.36
CA LYS A 143 -11.96 -12.83 -30.50
C LYS A 143 -11.24 -14.16 -30.65
N GLN A 144 -10.50 -14.56 -29.63
CA GLN A 144 -10.10 -15.95 -29.42
C GLN A 144 -11.23 -16.69 -28.69
N ARG A 145 -11.75 -17.76 -29.28
CA ARG A 145 -12.81 -18.53 -28.62
C ARG A 145 -12.29 -19.21 -27.36
N ARG A 146 -13.16 -19.37 -26.36
CA ARG A 146 -12.85 -20.19 -25.19
C ARG A 146 -12.58 -21.64 -25.64
N GLY A 147 -11.49 -22.23 -25.15
CA GLY A 147 -11.10 -23.61 -25.47
C GLY A 147 -10.28 -23.80 -26.75
N THR A 148 -9.92 -22.72 -27.46
CA THR A 148 -8.92 -22.81 -28.55
C THR A 148 -7.52 -22.51 -27.98
N TRP A 149 -6.70 -23.56 -27.85
CA TRP A 149 -5.30 -23.49 -27.40
C TRP A 149 -4.34 -23.72 -28.58
N PRO A 150 -3.09 -23.21 -28.54
CA PRO A 150 -2.42 -22.43 -27.48
C PRO A 150 -2.50 -20.89 -27.60
N GLY A 151 -3.56 -20.37 -28.23
CA GLY A 151 -3.94 -18.95 -28.15
C GLY A 151 -3.31 -17.99 -29.16
N ILE A 152 -3.37 -16.69 -28.83
CA ILE A 152 -2.92 -15.58 -29.68
C ILE A 152 -1.61 -14.99 -29.15
N ASP A 153 -0.74 -14.60 -30.08
CA ASP A 153 0.50 -13.88 -29.83
C ASP A 153 0.44 -12.51 -30.50
N LEU A 154 0.75 -11.46 -29.75
CA LEU A 154 0.64 -10.07 -30.21
C LEU A 154 1.96 -9.31 -29.98
N PRO A 155 3.04 -9.65 -30.69
CA PRO A 155 4.32 -8.97 -30.55
C PRO A 155 4.29 -7.59 -31.22
N GLY A 156 4.99 -6.65 -30.60
CA GLY A 156 5.11 -5.27 -31.03
C GLY A 156 4.16 -4.33 -30.30
N THR A 157 4.04 -3.11 -30.83
CA THR A 157 3.12 -2.09 -30.32
C THR A 157 1.90 -2.00 -31.21
N HIS A 158 0.72 -2.12 -30.62
CA HIS A 158 -0.54 -2.22 -31.35
C HIS A 158 -1.36 -0.93 -31.20
N PRO A 159 -1.70 -0.23 -32.30
CA PRO A 159 -2.59 0.93 -32.25
C PRO A 159 -4.08 0.55 -32.10
N PHE A 160 -4.40 -0.73 -31.92
CA PHE A 160 -5.76 -1.22 -31.74
C PHE A 160 -6.44 -0.57 -30.52
N SER A 161 -7.66 -0.09 -30.72
CA SER A 161 -8.45 0.59 -29.69
C SER A 161 -9.81 -0.07 -29.43
N GLY A 162 -9.99 -1.28 -29.95
CA GLY A 162 -11.23 -2.04 -29.83
C GLY A 162 -11.29 -2.87 -28.55
N THR A 163 -12.00 -3.98 -28.65
CA THR A 163 -12.17 -4.96 -27.57
C THR A 163 -11.49 -6.26 -27.94
N LEU A 164 -10.81 -6.85 -26.97
CA LEU A 164 -10.23 -8.18 -27.08
C LEU A 164 -11.10 -9.15 -26.33
N TYR A 165 -11.37 -10.30 -26.92
CA TYR A 165 -12.02 -11.39 -26.24
C TYR A 165 -11.03 -12.54 -26.19
N VAL A 166 -10.48 -12.77 -25.00
CA VAL A 166 -9.34 -13.67 -24.79
C VAL A 166 -9.81 -15.00 -24.21
N GLY A 167 -9.51 -16.07 -24.94
CA GLY A 167 -9.68 -17.43 -24.47
C GLY A 167 -8.56 -17.82 -23.50
N THR A 168 -8.44 -19.12 -23.24
CA THR A 168 -7.37 -19.61 -22.38
C THR A 168 -6.01 -19.59 -23.10
N GLY A 169 -4.97 -19.07 -22.45
CA GLY A 169 -3.59 -19.06 -22.96
C GLY A 169 -3.32 -17.93 -23.95
N ALA A 170 -3.92 -16.76 -23.76
CA ALA A 170 -3.61 -15.58 -24.56
C ALA A 170 -2.39 -14.86 -23.99
N ASP A 171 -1.31 -14.80 -24.76
CA ASP A 171 -0.04 -14.20 -24.35
C ASP A 171 0.02 -12.71 -24.74
N TYR A 172 0.04 -11.85 -23.73
CA TYR A 172 0.27 -10.41 -23.80
C TYR A 172 1.73 -10.13 -23.43
N GLY A 173 2.59 -10.53 -24.36
CA GLY A 173 4.04 -10.48 -24.23
C GLY A 173 4.59 -11.86 -23.95
N SER A 174 5.90 -11.98 -24.13
CA SER A 174 6.69 -13.15 -23.73
C SER A 174 8.03 -12.68 -23.15
N LEU A 175 8.80 -13.60 -22.58
CA LEU A 175 10.23 -13.35 -22.34
C LEU A 175 11.01 -13.06 -23.63
N HIS A 176 10.43 -13.39 -24.79
CA HIS A 176 11.08 -13.29 -26.10
C HIS A 176 10.53 -12.18 -27.01
N TYR A 177 9.49 -11.45 -26.59
CA TYR A 177 8.95 -10.31 -27.34
C TYR A 177 8.12 -9.41 -26.44
N LEU A 178 8.12 -8.12 -26.77
CA LEU A 178 7.25 -7.14 -26.11
C LEU A 178 5.87 -7.11 -26.75
N THR A 179 4.85 -6.87 -25.93
CA THR A 179 3.49 -6.54 -26.38
C THR A 179 3.10 -5.23 -25.71
N ALA A 180 2.79 -4.21 -26.49
CA ALA A 180 2.28 -2.94 -25.97
C ALA A 180 0.92 -2.63 -26.60
N MET A 181 -0.07 -2.38 -25.76
CA MET A 181 -1.48 -2.20 -26.15
C MET A 181 -2.06 -0.92 -25.54
N PRO A 182 -1.45 0.25 -25.77
CA PRO A 182 -1.73 1.47 -25.01
C PRO A 182 -3.14 2.04 -25.20
N HIS A 183 -3.88 1.56 -26.21
CA HIS A 183 -5.19 2.08 -26.59
C HIS A 183 -6.31 1.07 -26.48
N VAL A 184 -6.01 -0.18 -26.11
CA VAL A 184 -7.05 -1.19 -25.91
C VAL A 184 -8.03 -0.69 -24.87
N ARG A 185 -9.32 -0.72 -25.22
CA ARG A 185 -10.36 -0.17 -24.37
C ARG A 185 -10.84 -1.19 -23.35
N LYS A 186 -11.10 -2.43 -23.80
CA LYS A 186 -11.65 -3.50 -22.95
C LYS A 186 -11.09 -4.86 -23.33
N VAL A 187 -10.97 -5.74 -22.33
CA VAL A 187 -10.66 -7.16 -22.48
C VAL A 187 -11.77 -7.98 -21.84
N VAL A 188 -12.37 -8.91 -22.59
CA VAL A 188 -13.22 -9.96 -22.05
C VAL A 188 -12.35 -11.18 -21.79
N ASN A 189 -11.98 -11.41 -20.54
CA ASN A 189 -11.20 -12.58 -20.12
C ASN A 189 -12.10 -13.79 -19.92
N GLN A 190 -11.81 -14.89 -20.63
CA GLN A 190 -12.57 -16.14 -20.62
C GLN A 190 -11.69 -17.36 -20.31
N GLY A 191 -10.47 -17.12 -19.82
CA GLY A 191 -9.52 -18.13 -19.41
C GLY A 191 -8.35 -17.48 -18.68
N SER A 192 -7.14 -17.75 -19.16
CA SER A 192 -5.91 -17.21 -18.62
C SER A 192 -5.33 -16.17 -19.55
N PHE A 193 -5.12 -14.98 -19.01
CA PHE A 193 -4.53 -13.83 -19.68
C PHE A 193 -3.12 -13.61 -19.13
N ILE A 194 -2.09 -13.72 -19.96
CA ILE A 194 -0.71 -13.83 -19.48
C ILE A 194 0.05 -12.57 -19.88
N HIS A 195 0.60 -11.84 -18.93
CA HIS A 195 1.48 -10.70 -19.18
C HIS A 195 2.92 -11.07 -18.86
N ASN A 196 3.82 -10.74 -19.80
CA ASN A 196 5.25 -10.90 -19.60
C ASN A 196 5.98 -9.58 -19.82
N ALA A 197 6.97 -9.27 -18.98
CA ALA A 197 7.92 -8.17 -19.22
C ALA A 197 9.38 -8.71 -19.26
N PRO A 198 10.09 -8.52 -20.38
CA PRO A 198 11.54 -8.74 -20.47
C PRO A 198 12.35 -7.83 -19.54
N ASP A 199 13.62 -8.17 -19.32
CA ASP A 199 14.53 -7.36 -18.50
C ASP A 199 14.72 -5.95 -19.05
N GLY A 200 14.63 -4.95 -18.17
CA GLY A 200 14.78 -3.54 -18.49
C GLY A 200 13.54 -2.90 -19.13
N GLU A 201 12.48 -3.67 -19.39
CA GLU A 201 11.32 -3.21 -20.14
C GLU A 201 10.08 -2.99 -19.27
N VAL A 202 9.24 -2.05 -19.69
CA VAL A 202 7.94 -1.77 -19.04
C VAL A 202 6.81 -2.09 -20.01
N VAL A 203 6.03 -3.11 -19.71
CA VAL A 203 4.83 -3.47 -20.47
C VAL A 203 3.63 -2.80 -19.82
N THR A 204 2.92 -1.96 -20.57
CA THR A 204 1.76 -1.20 -20.07
C THR A 204 0.46 -1.67 -20.71
N ASP A 205 -0.56 -1.91 -19.88
CA ASP A 205 -1.94 -2.18 -20.29
C ASP A 205 -2.93 -1.31 -19.50
N ALA A 206 -3.73 -0.53 -20.23
CA ALA A 206 -4.72 0.37 -19.67
C ALA A 206 -6.16 -0.13 -19.83
N ALA A 207 -6.36 -1.33 -20.37
CA ALA A 207 -7.67 -1.86 -20.68
C ALA A 207 -8.47 -2.22 -19.43
N ASP A 208 -9.78 -1.98 -19.47
CA ASP A 208 -10.68 -2.57 -18.47
C ASP A 208 -10.91 -4.05 -18.77
N LEU A 209 -10.59 -4.91 -17.81
CA LEU A 209 -10.72 -6.35 -17.90
C LEU A 209 -12.06 -6.81 -17.30
N TYR A 210 -12.71 -7.74 -17.98
CA TYR A 210 -14.00 -8.29 -17.60
C TYR A 210 -13.97 -9.81 -17.65
N SER A 211 -14.19 -10.47 -16.52
CA SER A 211 -14.44 -11.91 -16.49
C SER A 211 -15.93 -12.24 -16.56
N GLN A 212 -16.30 -13.31 -17.26
CA GLN A 212 -17.67 -13.85 -17.27
C GLN A 212 -17.74 -15.30 -16.74
N PHE A 213 -16.59 -15.89 -16.41
CA PHE A 213 -16.50 -17.25 -15.90
C PHE A 213 -15.63 -17.31 -14.64
N TYR A 214 -15.98 -18.24 -13.76
CA TYR A 214 -15.13 -18.63 -12.64
C TYR A 214 -13.86 -19.32 -13.15
N GLY A 215 -12.76 -19.07 -12.44
CA GLY A 215 -11.43 -19.61 -12.74
C GLY A 215 -10.65 -18.83 -13.78
N ASN A 216 -11.16 -17.71 -14.28
CA ASN A 216 -10.39 -16.85 -15.15
C ASN A 216 -9.39 -16.01 -14.34
N ASP A 217 -8.17 -15.92 -14.86
CA ASP A 217 -7.06 -15.31 -14.17
C ASP A 217 -6.20 -14.45 -15.08
N VAL A 218 -5.44 -13.57 -14.43
CA VAL A 218 -4.37 -12.79 -15.07
C VAL A 218 -3.06 -13.21 -14.43
N ASN A 219 -2.12 -13.66 -15.23
CA ASN A 219 -0.84 -14.19 -14.78
C ASN A 219 0.26 -13.22 -15.18
N PHE A 220 1.16 -12.90 -14.25
CA PHE A 220 2.25 -11.97 -14.47
C PHE A 220 3.58 -12.68 -14.29
N HIS A 221 4.45 -12.53 -15.28
CA HIS A 221 5.83 -12.97 -15.25
C HIS A 221 6.73 -11.82 -15.66
N THR A 222 7.83 -11.59 -14.94
CA THR A 222 8.85 -10.63 -15.37
C THR A 222 10.22 -11.26 -15.26
N TRP A 223 11.14 -10.83 -16.12
CA TRP A 223 12.53 -11.24 -16.07
C TRP A 223 13.43 -10.07 -15.68
N GLY A 224 14.44 -10.34 -14.86
CA GLY A 224 15.37 -9.31 -14.38
C GLY A 224 14.64 -8.13 -13.75
N SER A 225 14.81 -6.95 -14.34
CA SER A 225 14.22 -5.67 -13.92
C SER A 225 12.93 -5.29 -14.66
N GLY A 226 12.36 -6.20 -15.45
CA GLY A 226 11.11 -5.97 -16.19
C GLY A 226 9.92 -5.66 -15.27
N VAL A 227 8.99 -4.82 -15.76
CA VAL A 227 7.79 -4.40 -15.01
C VAL A 227 6.55 -4.52 -15.89
N VAL A 228 5.48 -5.10 -15.34
CA VAL A 228 4.14 -4.97 -15.92
C VAL A 228 3.37 -3.88 -15.19
N ARG A 229 2.85 -2.90 -15.93
CA ARG A 229 2.01 -1.82 -15.41
C ARG A 229 0.59 -1.97 -15.92
N MET A 230 -0.34 -2.15 -14.99
CA MET A 230 -1.77 -2.22 -15.26
C MET A 230 -2.44 -0.93 -14.76
N SER A 231 -3.33 -0.31 -15.54
CA SER A 231 -4.08 0.87 -15.06
C SER A 231 -5.60 0.73 -15.16
N GLY A 232 -6.11 -0.27 -15.88
CA GLY A 232 -7.55 -0.58 -15.93
C GLY A 232 -8.10 -1.28 -14.68
N VAL A 233 -9.41 -1.54 -14.69
CA VAL A 233 -10.10 -2.31 -13.64
C VAL A 233 -10.36 -3.74 -14.10
N TYR A 234 -10.19 -4.73 -13.23
CA TYR A 234 -10.56 -6.12 -13.44
C TYR A 234 -11.86 -6.50 -12.70
N SER A 235 -12.97 -6.46 -13.43
CA SER A 235 -14.32 -6.64 -12.90
C SER A 235 -15.00 -7.92 -13.43
N TRP A 236 -16.14 -8.26 -12.86
CA TRP A 236 -17.10 -9.17 -13.48
C TRP A 236 -17.86 -8.49 -14.63
N SER A 237 -18.34 -9.27 -15.61
CA SER A 237 -19.33 -8.87 -16.60
C SER A 237 -20.46 -9.89 -16.66
N ASP A 238 -21.69 -9.39 -16.58
CA ASP A 238 -22.93 -10.16 -16.73
C ASP A 238 -23.88 -9.52 -17.75
N ASN A 239 -23.44 -8.45 -18.41
CA ASN A 239 -24.21 -7.66 -19.34
C ASN A 239 -23.32 -7.12 -20.47
N GLY A 240 -23.93 -6.57 -21.51
CA GLY A 240 -23.22 -6.01 -22.67
C GLY A 240 -22.92 -7.06 -23.76
N SER A 241 -22.32 -6.60 -24.86
CA SER A 241 -21.86 -7.45 -25.97
C SER A 241 -20.38 -7.79 -25.83
N ASP A 242 -19.88 -8.74 -26.62
CA ASP A 242 -18.44 -9.04 -26.68
C ASP A 242 -17.59 -7.81 -27.10
N THR A 243 -18.18 -6.88 -27.84
CA THR A 243 -17.55 -5.60 -28.19
C THR A 243 -17.63 -4.57 -27.07
N ASP A 244 -18.54 -4.69 -26.12
CA ASP A 244 -18.73 -3.71 -25.05
C ASP A 244 -19.23 -4.40 -23.77
N PRO A 245 -18.37 -5.20 -23.11
CA PRO A 245 -18.75 -5.88 -21.87
C PRO A 245 -19.05 -4.84 -20.79
N ALA A 246 -20.02 -5.16 -19.94
CA ALA A 246 -20.46 -4.32 -18.84
C ALA A 246 -20.84 -5.16 -17.62
N LEU A 247 -20.91 -4.49 -16.48
CA LEU A 247 -21.44 -5.02 -15.23
C LEU A 247 -22.77 -4.32 -14.93
N SER A 248 -23.84 -5.08 -14.77
CA SER A 248 -25.17 -4.53 -14.48
C SER A 248 -25.29 -4.00 -13.04
N ASP A 249 -24.62 -4.66 -12.08
CA ASP A 249 -24.64 -4.35 -10.65
C ASP A 249 -23.23 -4.57 -10.04
N PRO A 250 -22.58 -3.52 -9.51
CA PRO A 250 -21.28 -3.61 -8.84
C PRO A 250 -21.23 -4.64 -7.70
N SER A 251 -22.33 -4.91 -7.01
CA SER A 251 -22.39 -5.85 -5.88
C SER A 251 -22.02 -7.28 -6.27
N ARG A 252 -22.16 -7.63 -7.56
CA ARG A 252 -21.80 -8.93 -8.11
C ARG A 252 -20.31 -9.23 -8.05
N ASN A 253 -19.46 -8.20 -7.94
CA ASN A 253 -18.04 -8.42 -7.66
C ASN A 253 -17.79 -9.06 -6.29
N PHE A 254 -18.77 -9.00 -5.38
CA PHE A 254 -18.72 -9.52 -4.01
C PHE A 254 -19.64 -10.73 -3.79
N ALA A 255 -20.21 -11.30 -4.86
CA ALA A 255 -21.00 -12.52 -4.76
C ALA A 255 -20.11 -13.75 -4.46
N THR A 256 -20.41 -14.45 -3.37
CA THR A 256 -19.67 -15.65 -2.95
C THR A 256 -19.56 -16.68 -4.07
N VAL A 257 -18.32 -17.08 -4.37
CA VAL A 257 -18.04 -18.13 -5.35
C VAL A 257 -18.16 -19.50 -4.66
N PRO A 258 -18.88 -20.48 -5.24
CA PRO A 258 -18.94 -21.82 -4.69
C PRO A 258 -17.54 -22.41 -4.54
N HIS A 259 -17.25 -23.06 -3.41
CA HIS A 259 -15.90 -23.52 -3.07
C HIS A 259 -15.27 -24.45 -4.13
N ARG A 260 -16.05 -25.23 -4.87
CA ARG A 260 -15.55 -26.09 -5.96
C ARG A 260 -15.05 -25.32 -7.20
N ASP A 261 -15.40 -24.05 -7.32
CA ASP A 261 -15.13 -23.20 -8.48
C ASP A 261 -13.97 -22.25 -8.14
N ASN A 262 -13.02 -22.11 -9.06
CA ASN A 262 -11.93 -21.15 -8.88
C ASN A 262 -12.47 -19.71 -8.96
N LYS A 263 -11.96 -18.83 -8.11
CA LYS A 263 -12.33 -17.41 -8.13
C LYS A 263 -11.70 -16.69 -9.33
N ARG A 264 -12.16 -15.47 -9.60
CA ARG A 264 -11.45 -14.55 -10.51
C ARG A 264 -10.24 -14.01 -9.76
N GLY A 265 -9.05 -14.00 -10.35
CA GLY A 265 -7.91 -13.47 -9.60
C GLY A 265 -6.69 -13.19 -10.44
N ILE A 266 -5.63 -12.81 -9.73
CA ILE A 266 -4.32 -12.54 -10.32
C ILE A 266 -3.27 -13.42 -9.68
N ASN A 267 -2.35 -13.94 -10.51
CA ASN A 267 -1.15 -14.65 -10.07
C ASN A 267 0.07 -13.81 -10.47
N ILE A 268 0.87 -13.41 -9.49
CA ILE A 268 2.14 -12.73 -9.68
C ILE A 268 3.22 -13.78 -9.41
N GLU A 269 3.95 -14.21 -10.44
CA GLU A 269 4.85 -15.36 -10.37
C GLU A 269 6.31 -14.90 -10.49
N GLY A 270 6.92 -14.58 -9.33
CA GLY A 270 8.25 -13.98 -9.27
C GLY A 270 8.36 -12.67 -10.05
N ALA A 271 7.23 -11.96 -10.18
CA ALA A 271 7.08 -10.84 -11.10
C ALA A 271 6.99 -9.49 -10.39
N THR A 272 7.40 -8.42 -11.08
CA THR A 272 7.21 -7.04 -10.63
C THR A 272 6.02 -6.42 -11.34
N VAL A 273 4.97 -6.13 -10.57
CA VAL A 273 3.71 -5.58 -11.09
C VAL A 273 3.42 -4.25 -10.40
N THR A 274 3.12 -3.23 -11.20
CA THR A 274 2.52 -1.98 -10.73
C THR A 274 1.06 -1.95 -11.14
N TRP A 275 0.16 -1.73 -10.19
CA TRP A 275 -1.23 -1.40 -10.50
C TRP A 275 -1.53 0.05 -10.18
N GLY A 276 -2.03 0.75 -11.20
CA GLY A 276 -2.09 2.19 -11.26
C GLY A 276 -0.90 2.76 -12.03
N ASP A 277 -1.02 4.03 -12.39
CA ASP A 277 -0.02 4.80 -13.13
C ASP A 277 0.19 6.19 -12.52
N GLY A 278 -0.32 6.40 -11.30
CA GLY A 278 -0.27 7.67 -10.58
C GLY A 278 -1.20 8.76 -11.14
N THR A 279 -2.10 8.43 -12.08
CA THR A 279 -2.99 9.44 -12.71
C THR A 279 -4.45 9.32 -12.30
N HIS A 280 -4.85 8.22 -11.65
CA HIS A 280 -6.21 7.99 -11.18
C HIS A 280 -6.26 7.07 -9.95
N ASN A 281 -7.44 6.89 -9.37
CA ASN A 281 -7.70 6.01 -8.23
C ASN A 281 -8.77 4.94 -8.52
N ARG A 282 -8.82 4.46 -9.77
CA ARG A 282 -9.68 3.34 -10.16
C ARG A 282 -9.09 2.03 -9.64
N PHE A 283 -9.70 1.47 -8.60
CA PHE A 283 -9.21 0.26 -7.95
C PHE A 283 -9.34 -0.98 -8.84
N PHE A 284 -8.36 -1.87 -8.73
CA PHE A 284 -8.09 -2.88 -9.74
C PHE A 284 -8.91 -4.17 -9.70
N LEU A 285 -9.36 -4.64 -8.54
CA LEU A 285 -10.00 -5.96 -8.44
C LEU A 285 -11.04 -5.95 -7.32
N PRO A 286 -12.20 -5.30 -7.53
CA PRO A 286 -13.28 -5.32 -6.55
C PRO A 286 -13.68 -6.78 -6.23
N GLY A 287 -13.76 -7.07 -4.95
CA GLY A 287 -14.04 -8.39 -4.40
C GLY A 287 -13.33 -8.61 -3.07
N ASN A 288 -13.79 -9.60 -2.31
CA ASN A 288 -13.21 -10.05 -1.05
C ASN A 288 -12.64 -11.48 -1.16
N GLU A 289 -12.17 -12.04 -0.04
CA GLU A 289 -11.56 -13.37 0.05
C GLU A 289 -12.44 -14.51 -0.46
N ASN A 290 -13.77 -14.31 -0.51
CA ASN A 290 -14.73 -15.31 -1.00
C ASN A 290 -15.01 -15.20 -2.50
N THR A 291 -14.44 -14.20 -3.16
CA THR A 291 -14.79 -13.84 -4.55
C THR A 291 -13.61 -13.70 -5.49
N VAL A 292 -12.46 -13.29 -4.96
CA VAL A 292 -11.25 -13.06 -5.72
C VAL A 292 -10.00 -13.57 -5.00
N TYR A 293 -8.87 -13.59 -5.70
CA TYR A 293 -7.55 -13.82 -5.12
C TYR A 293 -6.49 -12.90 -5.74
N ILE A 294 -5.48 -12.58 -4.94
CA ILE A 294 -4.24 -11.95 -5.37
C ILE A 294 -3.09 -12.82 -4.85
N ASN A 295 -2.60 -13.70 -5.70
CA ASN A 295 -1.56 -14.64 -5.34
C ASN A 295 -0.19 -14.09 -5.70
N MET A 296 0.73 -14.12 -4.75
CA MET A 296 2.14 -13.81 -4.93
C MET A 296 2.94 -15.08 -4.74
N HIS A 297 3.54 -15.57 -5.82
CA HIS A 297 4.39 -16.75 -5.83
C HIS A 297 5.86 -16.34 -5.95
N ALA A 298 6.75 -17.18 -5.41
CA ALA A 298 8.16 -17.12 -5.72
C ALA A 298 8.47 -18.12 -6.83
N GLU A 299 9.32 -17.71 -7.75
CA GLU A 299 9.85 -18.58 -8.79
C GLU A 299 10.76 -19.67 -8.22
N ARG A 300 10.99 -20.73 -9.00
CA ARG A 300 11.86 -21.85 -8.56
C ARG A 300 13.30 -21.42 -8.25
N ASN A 301 13.75 -20.33 -8.86
CA ASN A 301 15.08 -19.74 -8.63
C ASN A 301 15.14 -18.84 -7.37
N GLY A 302 14.03 -18.69 -6.65
CA GLY A 302 13.91 -17.86 -5.45
C GLY A 302 13.52 -16.41 -5.70
N THR A 303 13.29 -15.99 -6.96
CA THR A 303 12.80 -14.64 -7.27
C THR A 303 11.43 -14.45 -6.65
N ARG A 304 11.26 -13.39 -5.87
CA ARG A 304 10.03 -13.07 -5.15
C ARG A 304 9.23 -12.02 -5.90
N SER A 305 7.92 -12.04 -5.72
CA SER A 305 7.02 -11.10 -6.39
C SER A 305 7.08 -9.71 -5.75
N VAL A 306 6.74 -8.68 -6.53
CA VAL A 306 6.55 -7.31 -6.05
C VAL A 306 5.24 -6.78 -6.58
N LEU A 307 4.37 -6.31 -5.68
CA LEU A 307 3.11 -5.64 -6.03
C LEU A 307 3.15 -4.19 -5.58
N THR A 308 3.11 -3.26 -6.52
CA THR A 308 3.08 -1.82 -6.25
C THR A 308 1.68 -1.25 -6.53
N PHE A 309 1.15 -0.48 -5.59
CA PHE A 309 -0.05 0.33 -5.75
C PHE A 309 0.35 1.77 -6.05
N ASP A 310 -0.02 2.29 -7.22
CA ASP A 310 0.35 3.62 -7.71
C ASP A 310 -0.88 4.45 -8.13
N TYR A 311 -1.55 5.03 -7.14
CA TYR A 311 -2.76 5.83 -7.33
C TYR A 311 -2.56 7.28 -6.87
N ASN A 312 -3.39 8.21 -7.35
CA ASN A 312 -3.36 9.62 -6.92
C ASN A 312 -4.50 10.01 -5.96
N GLY A 313 -5.11 9.01 -5.32
CA GLY A 313 -6.26 9.19 -4.45
C GLY A 313 -6.57 7.93 -3.66
N PRO A 314 -7.66 7.95 -2.86
CA PRO A 314 -8.03 6.83 -2.01
C PRO A 314 -8.51 5.62 -2.81
N VAL A 315 -8.06 4.44 -2.39
CA VAL A 315 -8.53 3.13 -2.84
C VAL A 315 -8.69 2.17 -1.65
N THR A 316 -9.64 1.24 -1.75
CA THR A 316 -9.88 0.20 -0.74
C THR A 316 -9.66 -1.18 -1.36
N LEU A 317 -8.88 -2.00 -0.66
CA LEU A 317 -8.58 -3.39 -1.00
C LEU A 317 -9.31 -4.31 -0.02
N ASP A 318 -10.44 -4.85 -0.47
CA ASP A 318 -11.21 -5.89 0.23
C ASP A 318 -10.64 -7.30 -0.01
N ALA A 319 -9.81 -7.47 -1.05
CA ALA A 319 -9.20 -8.74 -1.40
C ALA A 319 -7.90 -8.97 -0.61
N PRO A 320 -7.67 -10.16 -0.04
CA PRO A 320 -6.39 -10.44 0.57
C PRO A 320 -5.31 -10.73 -0.49
N ILE A 321 -4.10 -10.26 -0.21
CA ILE A 321 -2.85 -10.64 -0.86
C ILE A 321 -2.30 -11.86 -0.12
N SER A 322 -2.04 -12.94 -0.83
CA SER A 322 -1.66 -14.24 -0.27
C SER A 322 -0.84 -15.05 -1.28
N GLY A 323 -0.58 -16.33 -0.99
CA GLY A 323 -0.05 -17.29 -1.96
C GLY A 323 -1.18 -18.08 -2.60
N GLY A 324 -2.24 -18.36 -1.83
CA GLY A 324 -3.41 -19.08 -2.28
C GLY A 324 -3.13 -20.54 -2.67
N LYS A 325 -4.15 -21.36 -2.54
CA LYS A 325 -4.24 -22.67 -3.19
C LYS A 325 -5.60 -22.72 -3.86
N TYR A 326 -5.78 -23.51 -4.93
CA TYR A 326 -7.07 -23.73 -5.63
C TYR A 326 -8.29 -23.36 -4.79
N HIS A 327 -9.11 -22.39 -5.22
CA HIS A 327 -10.28 -21.79 -4.53
C HIS A 327 -10.07 -21.25 -3.09
N ASP A 328 -9.01 -21.63 -2.40
CA ASP A 328 -8.64 -21.27 -1.03
C ASP A 328 -7.63 -20.12 -1.01
N THR A 329 -8.14 -18.90 -1.17
CA THR A 329 -7.33 -17.68 -1.28
C THR A 329 -6.30 -17.55 -0.14
N MET A 330 -6.62 -17.96 1.09
CA MET A 330 -5.72 -17.77 2.24
C MET A 330 -4.89 -19.01 2.62
N ALA A 331 -4.96 -20.11 1.85
CA ALA A 331 -4.36 -21.38 2.25
C ALA A 331 -2.82 -21.37 2.31
N ASP A 332 -2.18 -20.60 1.43
CA ASP A 332 -0.73 -20.49 1.36
C ASP A 332 -0.28 -19.03 1.54
N LEU A 333 0.92 -18.88 2.09
CA LEU A 333 1.58 -17.60 2.30
C LEU A 333 2.06 -17.02 0.97
N GLY A 334 1.78 -15.74 0.72
CA GLY A 334 2.33 -14.99 -0.41
C GLY A 334 3.83 -14.81 -0.25
N ARG A 335 4.57 -14.84 -1.37
CA ARG A 335 6.03 -14.68 -1.42
C ARG A 335 6.41 -13.42 -2.17
N GLY A 336 6.46 -12.30 -1.47
CA GLY A 336 6.89 -11.05 -2.07
C GLY A 336 6.60 -9.82 -1.24
N ASP A 337 6.97 -8.68 -1.81
CA ASP A 337 6.90 -7.37 -1.17
C ASP A 337 5.73 -6.55 -1.74
N VAL A 338 5.14 -5.71 -0.90
CA VAL A 338 4.06 -4.79 -1.25
C VAL A 338 4.55 -3.36 -1.11
N VAL A 339 4.27 -2.53 -2.11
CA VAL A 339 4.71 -1.13 -2.14
C VAL A 339 3.49 -0.21 -2.35
N ILE A 340 3.32 0.78 -1.51
CA ILE A 340 2.45 1.93 -1.75
C ILE A 340 3.33 3.03 -2.33
N ALA A 341 3.23 3.31 -3.63
CA ALA A 341 4.10 4.24 -4.32
C ALA A 341 4.02 5.66 -3.72
N ALA A 342 5.13 6.41 -3.80
CA ALA A 342 5.27 7.79 -3.32
C ALA A 342 4.53 8.83 -4.18
N THR A 343 3.38 8.44 -4.73
CA THR A 343 2.52 9.30 -5.54
C THR A 343 1.69 10.18 -4.59
N PRO A 344 1.69 11.51 -4.77
CA PRO A 344 0.92 12.40 -3.90
C PRO A 344 -0.56 12.00 -3.84
N GLY A 345 -1.06 11.81 -2.62
CA GLY A 345 -2.46 11.44 -2.38
C GLY A 345 -2.75 9.93 -2.52
N ASN A 346 -1.74 9.09 -2.79
CA ASN A 346 -1.89 7.64 -2.79
C ASN A 346 -2.28 7.16 -1.39
N ALA A 347 -3.54 6.75 -1.23
CA ALA A 347 -4.10 6.35 0.06
C ALA A 347 -4.77 4.98 -0.05
N VAL A 348 -4.05 3.95 0.38
CA VAL A 348 -4.52 2.56 0.26
C VAL A 348 -5.09 2.11 1.60
N THR A 349 -6.32 1.59 1.60
CA THR A 349 -6.94 0.98 2.79
C THR A 349 -7.05 -0.53 2.59
N PHE A 350 -6.48 -1.32 3.50
CA PHE A 350 -6.70 -2.76 3.57
C PHE A 350 -7.87 -3.04 4.52
N THR A 351 -8.89 -3.73 4.01
CA THR A 351 -10.09 -4.13 4.77
C THR A 351 -10.20 -5.64 4.97
N ALA A 352 -9.19 -6.40 4.51
CA ALA A 352 -9.03 -7.82 4.78
C ALA A 352 -7.65 -8.11 5.40
N PRO A 353 -7.52 -9.15 6.25
CA PRO A 353 -6.23 -9.68 6.68
C PRO A 353 -5.35 -10.04 5.48
N GLN A 354 -4.11 -9.58 5.48
CA GLN A 354 -3.12 -9.90 4.44
C GLN A 354 -2.23 -11.07 4.88
N ASN A 355 -1.81 -11.91 3.94
CA ASN A 355 -1.11 -13.18 4.19
C ASN A 355 0.13 -13.35 3.30
N TYR A 356 1.03 -12.38 3.31
CA TYR A 356 2.33 -12.44 2.61
C TYR A 356 3.49 -12.23 3.59
N ASP A 357 4.64 -12.85 3.29
CA ASP A 357 5.78 -12.90 4.21
C ASP A 357 6.84 -11.82 3.97
N GLY A 358 6.74 -11.04 2.88
CA GLY A 358 7.67 -9.96 2.56
C GLY A 358 7.30 -8.60 3.16
N SER A 359 8.10 -7.59 2.84
CA SER A 359 8.03 -6.26 3.43
C SER A 359 6.89 -5.42 2.83
N THR A 360 6.41 -4.46 3.62
CA THR A 360 5.48 -3.42 3.18
C THR A 360 6.20 -2.09 3.15
N THR A 361 6.28 -1.42 2.00
CA THR A 361 6.86 -0.08 1.89
C THR A 361 5.77 0.96 1.65
N ILE A 362 5.75 2.02 2.45
CA ILE A 362 4.88 3.18 2.26
C ILE A 362 5.76 4.33 1.77
N GLY A 363 5.53 4.80 0.56
CA GLY A 363 6.28 5.90 -0.04
C GLY A 363 6.00 7.25 0.63
N ASP A 364 6.92 8.20 0.45
CA ASP A 364 6.74 9.57 0.91
C ASP A 364 5.48 10.20 0.30
N GLY A 365 4.71 10.93 1.12
CA GLY A 365 3.42 11.51 0.74
C GLY A 365 2.28 10.51 0.50
N ALA A 366 2.49 9.21 0.71
CA ALA A 366 1.46 8.17 0.62
C ALA A 366 0.99 7.71 2.01
N SER A 367 -0.12 6.97 2.04
CA SER A 367 -0.63 6.37 3.28
C SER A 367 -1.11 4.92 3.08
N LEU A 368 -0.86 4.10 4.10
CA LEU A 368 -1.48 2.79 4.25
C LEU A 368 -2.36 2.80 5.50
N ARG A 369 -3.62 2.45 5.33
CA ARG A 369 -4.57 2.24 6.43
C ARG A 369 -4.88 0.76 6.59
N LEU A 370 -4.74 0.25 7.80
CA LEU A 370 -5.25 -1.07 8.20
C LEU A 370 -6.59 -0.88 8.90
N GLY A 371 -7.67 -1.39 8.30
CA GLY A 371 -9.02 -1.23 8.82
C GLY A 371 -9.75 -0.01 8.27
N ASP A 372 -11.07 -0.09 8.12
CA ASP A 372 -11.92 1.06 7.75
C ASP A 372 -12.68 1.65 8.95
N GLY A 373 -12.51 1.08 10.15
CA GLY A 373 -13.24 1.46 11.36
C GLY A 373 -14.54 0.70 11.57
N SER A 374 -14.87 -0.26 10.71
CA SER A 374 -15.94 -1.24 10.91
C SER A 374 -15.40 -2.61 11.35
N PRO A 375 -16.16 -3.40 12.12
CA PRO A 375 -15.74 -4.77 12.50
C PRO A 375 -15.50 -5.69 11.29
N GLN A 376 -16.18 -5.44 10.17
CA GLN A 376 -16.04 -6.23 8.94
C GLN A 376 -14.79 -5.86 8.15
N GLY A 377 -14.35 -4.60 8.24
CA GLY A 377 -13.16 -4.11 7.57
C GLY A 377 -11.87 -4.28 8.36
N ASP A 378 -11.85 -4.95 9.51
CA ASP A 378 -10.64 -5.15 10.30
C ASP A 378 -9.56 -5.92 9.50
N SER A 379 -8.34 -5.40 9.46
CA SER A 379 -7.21 -5.93 8.68
C SER A 379 -5.99 -6.26 9.55
N SER A 380 -5.00 -6.93 8.95
CA SER A 380 -3.73 -7.28 9.59
C SER A 380 -2.63 -7.49 8.55
N LEU A 381 -1.37 -7.36 8.97
CA LEU A 381 -0.19 -7.79 8.22
C LEU A 381 0.50 -8.93 8.99
N LEU A 382 1.27 -9.76 8.29
CA LEU A 382 2.13 -10.74 8.96
C LEU A 382 3.36 -10.04 9.56
N ARG A 383 3.85 -10.55 10.69
CA ARG A 383 4.99 -9.98 11.42
C ARG A 383 6.36 -10.33 10.82
N SER A 384 6.42 -11.21 9.83
CA SER A 384 7.68 -11.64 9.21
C SER A 384 8.28 -10.57 8.31
N GLY A 385 7.44 -9.73 7.69
CA GLY A 385 7.84 -8.59 6.89
C GLY A 385 8.14 -7.36 7.74
N GLU A 386 9.08 -6.53 7.26
CA GLU A 386 9.26 -5.18 7.79
C GLU A 386 8.25 -4.22 7.20
N ILE A 387 7.78 -3.27 8.01
CA ILE A 387 7.08 -2.09 7.50
C ILE A 387 8.10 -0.96 7.37
N VAL A 388 8.40 -0.55 6.14
CA VAL A 388 9.21 0.63 5.84
C VAL A 388 8.25 1.79 5.56
N ASP A 389 7.95 2.56 6.60
CA ASP A 389 7.04 3.70 6.54
C ASP A 389 7.80 5.00 6.29
N ASN A 390 7.70 5.55 5.07
CA ASN A 390 8.16 6.91 4.76
C ASN A 390 7.00 7.90 4.55
N GLY A 391 5.75 7.46 4.76
CA GLY A 391 4.55 8.27 4.59
C GLY A 391 3.74 8.28 5.88
N GLU A 392 2.55 7.68 5.84
CA GLU A 392 1.73 7.49 7.03
C GLU A 392 1.17 6.06 7.13
N LEU A 393 1.45 5.39 8.25
CA LEU A 393 0.76 4.17 8.67
C LEU A 393 -0.41 4.49 9.61
N ILE A 394 -1.64 4.17 9.19
CA ILE A 394 -2.88 4.40 9.95
C ILE A 394 -3.46 3.08 10.43
N LEU A 395 -3.72 2.97 11.73
CA LEU A 395 -4.27 1.79 12.39
C LEU A 395 -5.71 2.08 12.83
N GLN A 396 -6.67 1.51 12.11
CA GLN A 396 -8.09 1.86 12.22
C GLN A 396 -9.01 0.63 12.43
N ASN A 397 -8.47 -0.50 12.91
CA ASN A 397 -9.32 -1.63 13.30
C ASN A 397 -10.31 -1.25 14.42
N ALA A 398 -11.54 -1.75 14.30
CA ALA A 398 -12.67 -1.53 15.19
C ALA A 398 -12.74 -2.53 16.34
N THR A 399 -12.51 -3.81 16.08
CA THR A 399 -12.75 -4.87 17.09
C THR A 399 -11.61 -5.85 17.28
N ARG A 400 -10.92 -6.18 16.20
CA ARG A 400 -9.82 -7.14 16.21
C ARG A 400 -8.51 -6.40 16.42
N GLY A 401 -7.80 -6.78 17.47
CA GLY A 401 -6.45 -6.29 17.68
C GLY A 401 -5.51 -6.76 16.57
N VAL A 402 -4.46 -6.00 16.33
CA VAL A 402 -3.43 -6.32 15.33
C VAL A 402 -2.05 -6.33 15.99
N GLU A 403 -1.21 -7.29 15.63
CA GLU A 403 0.19 -7.30 16.03
C GLU A 403 1.06 -6.96 14.83
N LEU A 404 1.94 -5.98 14.97
CA LEU A 404 2.90 -5.58 13.93
C LEU A 404 4.33 -5.89 14.38
N GLY A 405 5.16 -6.26 13.40
CA GLY A 405 6.57 -6.60 13.60
C GLY A 405 7.46 -5.36 13.67
N ARG A 406 8.53 -5.36 12.87
CA ARG A 406 9.48 -4.25 12.77
C ARG A 406 8.91 -3.10 11.95
N ILE A 407 9.17 -1.87 12.39
CA ILE A 407 8.76 -0.64 11.68
C ILE A 407 9.97 0.30 11.58
N ALA A 408 10.27 0.76 10.38
CA ALA A 408 11.37 1.68 10.08
C ALA A 408 10.91 2.82 9.16
N GLY A 409 11.79 3.80 8.94
CA GLY A 409 11.57 4.88 7.95
C GLY A 409 11.37 6.27 8.57
N THR A 410 10.86 7.19 7.76
CA THR A 410 10.70 8.61 8.13
C THR A 410 9.25 9.02 8.40
N GLY A 411 8.30 8.12 8.11
CA GLY A 411 6.87 8.33 8.21
C GLY A 411 6.31 8.29 9.63
N SER A 412 5.01 8.58 9.73
CA SER A 412 4.28 8.66 11.00
C SER A 412 3.34 7.48 11.24
N VAL A 413 3.24 7.05 12.49
CA VAL A 413 2.30 6.00 12.92
C VAL A 413 1.12 6.64 13.67
N THR A 414 -0.10 6.41 13.18
CA THR A 414 -1.33 6.94 13.77
C THR A 414 -2.30 5.82 14.17
N GLN A 415 -2.50 5.61 15.47
CA GLN A 415 -3.58 4.79 16.01
C GLN A 415 -4.87 5.60 16.08
N VAL A 416 -5.89 5.21 15.32
CA VAL A 416 -7.20 5.87 15.29
C VAL A 416 -8.38 4.93 15.53
N GLY A 417 -8.14 3.63 15.45
CA GLY A 417 -9.13 2.59 15.74
C GLY A 417 -9.29 2.34 17.24
N PRO A 418 -10.47 1.93 17.71
CA PRO A 418 -10.70 1.57 19.11
C PRO A 418 -10.06 0.23 19.51
N ALA A 419 -9.73 -0.66 18.55
CA ALA A 419 -9.05 -1.92 18.85
C ALA A 419 -7.58 -1.71 19.24
N THR A 420 -7.01 -2.61 20.05
CA THR A 420 -5.60 -2.54 20.43
C THR A 420 -4.68 -2.90 19.27
N THR A 421 -3.69 -2.06 18.98
CA THR A 421 -2.54 -2.44 18.15
C THR A 421 -1.33 -2.72 19.04
N THR A 422 -0.66 -3.85 18.84
CA THR A 422 0.55 -4.23 19.57
C THR A 422 1.75 -4.21 18.64
N LEU A 423 2.74 -3.37 18.93
CA LEU A 423 4.03 -3.30 18.26
C LEU A 423 5.01 -4.24 18.97
N THR A 424 5.47 -5.27 18.26
CA THR A 424 6.22 -6.41 18.84
C THR A 424 7.68 -6.47 18.41
N GLY A 425 8.09 -5.72 17.38
CA GLY A 425 9.47 -5.71 16.87
C GLY A 425 10.22 -4.41 17.14
N ASP A 426 11.44 -4.31 16.61
CA ASP A 426 12.24 -3.08 16.68
C ASP A 426 11.56 -1.92 15.94
N LEU A 427 11.55 -0.75 16.56
CA LEU A 427 10.95 0.47 16.06
C LEU A 427 12.04 1.51 15.82
N THR A 428 12.32 1.78 14.54
CA THR A 428 13.38 2.73 14.11
C THR A 428 12.83 3.86 13.25
N TYR A 429 11.51 3.95 13.11
CA TYR A 429 10.87 5.07 12.42
C TYR A 429 11.05 6.36 13.21
N THR A 430 11.19 7.48 12.50
CA THR A 430 11.53 8.78 13.09
C THR A 430 10.37 9.78 13.11
N GLY A 431 9.31 9.55 12.33
CA GLY A 431 8.12 10.39 12.35
C GLY A 431 7.34 10.25 13.67
N ARG A 432 6.36 11.15 13.84
CA ARG A 432 5.53 11.24 15.05
C ARG A 432 4.69 9.98 15.25
N THR A 433 4.55 9.56 16.51
CA THR A 433 3.52 8.59 16.93
C THR A 433 2.31 9.33 17.47
N THR A 434 1.11 9.03 16.95
CA THR A 434 -0.16 9.65 17.42
C THR A 434 -1.15 8.59 17.84
N VAL A 435 -1.75 8.72 19.04
CA VAL A 435 -2.82 7.83 19.52
C VAL A 435 -4.09 8.63 19.73
N LYS A 436 -5.04 8.52 18.79
CA LYS A 436 -6.31 9.25 18.81
C LYS A 436 -7.45 8.46 19.44
N ALA A 437 -7.35 7.14 19.50
CA ALA A 437 -8.34 6.25 20.11
C ALA A 437 -7.71 4.89 20.45
N GLY A 438 -8.40 4.09 21.27
CA GLY A 438 -7.97 2.73 21.61
C GLY A 438 -6.62 2.70 22.33
N THR A 439 -5.93 1.56 22.17
CA THR A 439 -4.63 1.32 22.78
C THR A 439 -3.57 1.06 21.71
N LEU A 440 -2.48 1.82 21.75
CA LEU A 440 -1.23 1.45 21.08
C LEU A 440 -0.31 0.84 22.15
N ALA A 441 -0.12 -0.47 22.10
CA ALA A 441 0.78 -1.20 22.98
C ALA A 441 2.15 -1.37 22.30
N VAL A 442 3.23 -1.09 23.02
CA VAL A 442 4.62 -1.29 22.59
C VAL A 442 5.24 -2.32 23.52
N THR A 443 5.34 -3.56 23.03
CA THR A 443 5.88 -4.71 23.78
C THR A 443 7.26 -5.13 23.29
N GLY A 444 7.60 -4.79 22.04
CA GLY A 444 8.96 -4.86 21.50
C GLY A 444 9.45 -3.49 21.04
N GLY A 445 10.77 -3.29 21.12
CA GLY A 445 11.42 -2.04 20.70
C GLY A 445 11.20 -0.86 21.65
N SER A 446 11.34 0.36 21.11
CA SER A 446 11.19 1.61 21.85
C SER A 446 10.77 2.75 20.92
N LEU A 447 10.00 3.71 21.42
CA LEU A 447 9.63 4.93 20.69
C LEU A 447 10.69 6.03 20.72
N ALA A 448 11.88 5.75 21.25
CA ALA A 448 12.94 6.75 21.43
C ALA A 448 13.42 7.40 20.11
N ALA A 449 13.24 6.73 18.97
CA ALA A 449 13.56 7.28 17.65
C ALA A 449 12.48 8.23 17.10
N SER A 450 11.23 8.09 17.56
CA SER A 450 10.13 8.96 17.13
C SER A 450 10.36 10.39 17.62
N THR A 451 10.16 11.36 16.74
CA THR A 451 10.34 12.79 17.05
C THR A 451 9.37 13.34 18.08
N ALA A 452 8.18 12.73 18.21
CA ALA A 452 7.14 13.16 19.16
C ALA A 452 6.10 12.06 19.41
N VAL A 453 5.48 12.09 20.59
CA VAL A 453 4.34 11.24 20.96
C VAL A 453 3.16 12.12 21.35
N ASP A 454 2.02 11.97 20.65
CA ASP A 454 0.81 12.77 20.89
C ASP A 454 -0.43 11.90 21.18
N LEU A 455 -1.15 12.21 22.25
CA LEU A 455 -2.41 11.57 22.64
C LEU A 455 -3.55 12.60 22.69
N PRO A 456 -4.05 13.10 21.54
CA PRO A 456 -4.91 14.30 21.49
C PRO A 456 -6.33 14.09 21.99
N SER A 457 -6.72 12.85 22.33
CA SER A 457 -8.10 12.49 22.68
C SER A 457 -8.20 11.84 24.05
N ALA A 458 -9.30 12.10 24.76
CA ALA A 458 -9.65 11.30 25.94
C ALA A 458 -9.88 9.83 25.56
N GLY A 459 -9.48 8.91 26.44
CA GLY A 459 -9.60 7.46 26.20
C GLY A 459 -8.49 6.87 25.33
N ALA A 460 -7.61 7.69 24.73
CA ALA A 460 -6.41 7.20 24.07
C ALA A 460 -5.40 6.65 25.09
N THR A 461 -4.88 5.46 24.84
CA THR A 461 -3.89 4.80 25.71
C THR A 461 -2.63 4.45 24.93
N LEU A 462 -1.48 4.91 25.42
CA LEU A 462 -0.17 4.41 25.03
C LEU A 462 0.33 3.47 26.13
N ASP A 463 0.43 2.18 25.83
CA ASP A 463 0.90 1.17 26.76
C ASP A 463 2.31 0.72 26.38
N LEU A 464 3.31 1.27 27.06
CA LEU A 464 4.73 0.93 26.88
C LEU A 464 5.08 -0.26 27.79
N ALA A 465 4.36 -1.37 27.58
CA ALA A 465 4.42 -2.61 28.36
C ALA A 465 5.73 -3.40 28.22
N GLY A 466 6.66 -2.95 27.36
CA GLY A 466 8.00 -3.51 27.26
C GLY A 466 8.73 -3.59 28.61
N ASP A 467 9.63 -4.56 28.74
CA ASP A 467 10.47 -4.70 29.92
C ASP A 467 11.51 -3.56 29.99
N GLY A 468 11.65 -2.97 31.17
CA GLY A 468 12.66 -1.94 31.44
C GLY A 468 12.21 -0.50 31.21
N ASP A 469 13.18 0.39 31.14
CA ASP A 469 12.97 1.84 31.02
C ASP A 469 12.62 2.22 29.58
N GLN A 470 11.74 3.21 29.43
CA GLN A 470 11.21 3.66 28.15
C GLN A 470 11.52 5.14 27.94
N THR A 471 11.80 5.52 26.70
CA THR A 471 12.02 6.93 26.33
C THR A 471 11.03 7.35 25.26
N VAL A 472 10.43 8.53 25.45
CA VAL A 472 9.60 9.21 24.45
C VAL A 472 10.09 10.64 24.29
N ASN A 473 10.05 11.15 23.06
CA ASN A 473 10.34 12.55 22.79
C ASN A 473 9.04 13.37 22.78
N ASN A 474 9.10 14.61 23.27
CA ASN A 474 8.06 15.64 23.11
C ASN A 474 6.63 15.12 23.36
N LEU A 475 6.39 14.54 24.55
CA LEU A 475 5.09 13.99 24.93
C LEU A 475 4.03 15.10 25.04
N SER A 476 2.93 14.97 24.31
CA SER A 476 1.72 15.78 24.45
C SER A 476 0.48 14.91 24.57
N GLY A 477 -0.59 15.46 25.14
CA GLY A 477 -1.87 14.76 25.20
C GLY A 477 -2.96 15.49 25.95
N ALA A 478 -4.20 15.13 25.64
CA ALA A 478 -5.40 15.70 26.26
C ALA A 478 -5.72 15.06 27.61
N GLY A 479 -6.55 15.74 28.41
CA GLY A 479 -7.14 15.17 29.61
C GLY A 479 -7.89 13.87 29.31
N GLY A 480 -7.70 12.86 30.17
CA GLY A 480 -8.30 11.53 30.00
C GLY A 480 -7.55 10.59 29.06
N SER A 481 -6.42 11.00 28.47
CA SER A 481 -5.46 10.07 27.86
C SER A 481 -4.59 9.40 28.92
N THR A 482 -3.96 8.26 28.60
CA THR A 482 -3.11 7.52 29.52
C THR A 482 -1.80 7.09 28.85
N VAL A 483 -0.68 7.25 29.57
CA VAL A 483 0.60 6.60 29.25
C VAL A 483 0.94 5.64 30.38
N ALA A 484 1.17 4.37 30.05
CA ALA A 484 1.54 3.33 31.00
C ALA A 484 2.91 2.73 30.67
N THR A 485 3.71 2.43 31.68
CA THR A 485 4.93 1.63 31.56
C THR A 485 5.25 0.93 32.88
N ARG A 486 6.03 -0.16 32.83
CA ARG A 486 6.47 -0.88 34.04
C ARG A 486 7.73 -0.25 34.65
N GLY A 487 8.64 0.26 33.82
CA GLY A 487 9.91 0.87 34.23
C GLY A 487 9.84 2.38 34.39
N VAL A 488 10.99 3.05 34.29
CA VAL A 488 11.05 4.51 34.27
C VAL A 488 10.64 5.03 32.89
N LEU A 489 9.70 5.96 32.86
CA LEU A 489 9.38 6.75 31.67
C LEU A 489 10.30 7.98 31.60
N THR A 490 11.21 8.01 30.64
CA THR A 490 11.97 9.22 30.29
C THR A 490 11.21 10.01 29.24
N VAL A 491 10.85 11.26 29.57
CA VAL A 491 10.30 12.21 28.61
C VAL A 491 11.40 13.20 28.23
N HIS A 492 11.88 13.11 27.00
CA HIS A 492 12.88 14.02 26.44
C HIS A 492 12.19 15.17 25.70
N ALA A 493 12.21 16.36 26.30
CA ALA A 493 11.56 17.54 25.75
C ALA A 493 12.59 18.43 25.02
N THR A 494 12.50 18.46 23.70
CA THR A 494 13.22 19.38 22.81
C THR A 494 12.31 20.47 22.24
N THR A 495 11.00 20.38 22.51
CA THR A 495 10.01 21.44 22.32
C THR A 495 9.14 21.54 23.58
N ALA A 496 8.55 22.72 23.82
CA ALA A 496 7.63 22.88 24.93
C ALA A 496 6.32 22.12 24.65
N THR A 497 5.91 21.23 25.57
CA THR A 497 4.70 20.40 25.40
C THR A 497 3.78 20.45 26.62
N THR A 498 2.52 20.05 26.42
CA THR A 498 1.53 19.89 27.50
C THR A 498 0.92 18.49 27.44
N PHE A 499 0.93 17.80 28.56
CA PHE A 499 0.30 16.51 28.76
C PHE A 499 -0.72 16.59 29.91
N GLY A 500 -2.00 16.51 29.56
CA GLY A 500 -3.12 16.53 30.51
C GLY A 500 -3.60 15.15 30.94
N GLY A 501 -3.03 14.07 30.39
CA GLY A 501 -3.39 12.69 30.71
C GLY A 501 -2.83 12.20 32.03
N ALA A 502 -3.02 10.91 32.29
CA ALA A 502 -2.43 10.21 33.44
C ALA A 502 -1.14 9.48 33.03
N VAL A 503 -0.16 9.43 33.93
CA VAL A 503 1.06 8.61 33.78
C VAL A 503 1.05 7.54 34.87
N THR A 504 1.21 6.29 34.45
CA THR A 504 1.45 5.15 35.35
C THR A 504 2.80 4.55 34.98
N ALA A 505 3.81 4.73 35.85
CA ALA A 505 5.18 4.31 35.60
C ALA A 505 5.89 3.88 36.89
N GLY A 506 6.96 3.10 36.77
CA GLY A 506 7.90 2.79 37.87
C GLY A 506 8.78 4.00 38.27
N GLY A 507 8.81 5.03 37.43
CA GLY A 507 9.45 6.32 37.65
C GLY A 507 9.19 7.26 36.48
N VAL A 508 9.43 8.55 36.66
CA VAL A 508 9.38 9.52 35.56
C VAL A 508 10.65 10.37 35.58
N THR A 509 11.35 10.43 34.44
CA THR A 509 12.50 11.33 34.28
C THR A 509 12.19 12.34 33.20
N LYS A 510 12.17 13.63 33.56
CA LYS A 510 12.14 14.71 32.59
C LYS A 510 13.58 15.02 32.16
N THR A 511 13.83 14.99 30.85
CA THR A 511 15.09 15.46 30.26
C THR A 511 14.87 16.46 29.12
N GLY A 512 15.95 17.04 28.58
CA GLY A 512 15.95 17.98 27.47
C GLY A 512 15.69 19.43 27.93
N PRO A 513 16.11 20.42 27.12
CA PRO A 513 16.15 21.82 27.55
C PRO A 513 14.76 22.44 27.73
N GLU A 514 13.74 21.90 27.09
CA GLU A 514 12.42 22.53 27.01
C GLU A 514 11.48 22.17 28.16
N THR A 515 10.34 22.86 28.21
CA THR A 515 9.33 22.68 29.25
C THR A 515 8.38 21.52 28.96
N LEU A 516 8.26 20.58 29.89
CA LEU A 516 7.14 19.62 29.91
C LEU A 516 6.09 20.13 30.90
N THR A 517 4.90 20.48 30.42
CA THR A 517 3.78 20.89 31.26
C THR A 517 2.85 19.71 31.56
N LEU A 518 2.63 19.44 32.84
CA LEU A 518 1.75 18.40 33.33
C LEU A 518 0.52 19.02 34.01
N THR A 519 -0.64 18.88 33.37
CA THR A 519 -1.91 19.45 33.88
C THR A 519 -2.85 18.38 34.45
N GLY A 520 -2.52 17.10 34.25
CA GLY A 520 -3.31 15.96 34.71
C GLY A 520 -3.02 15.52 36.14
N ALA A 521 -3.68 14.43 36.56
CA ALA A 521 -3.37 13.74 37.81
C ALA A 521 -2.53 12.50 37.50
N HIS A 522 -1.34 12.40 38.10
CA HIS A 522 -0.38 11.34 37.87
C HIS A 522 -0.22 10.49 39.14
N ALA A 523 -0.52 9.19 39.06
CA ALA A 523 -0.58 8.31 40.22
C ALA A 523 0.53 7.26 40.19
N THR A 524 1.66 7.57 40.83
CA THR A 524 2.84 6.70 40.91
C THR A 524 3.41 6.66 42.34
N PRO A 525 2.62 6.29 43.36
CA PRO A 525 2.93 6.56 44.77
C PRO A 525 4.23 5.92 45.28
N ASN A 526 4.70 4.85 44.64
CA ASN A 526 5.94 4.15 45.01
C ASN A 526 7.16 4.58 44.16
N ALA A 527 6.93 5.39 43.12
CA ALA A 527 7.90 5.72 42.10
C ALA A 527 8.72 6.96 42.47
N ALA A 528 9.95 7.03 41.97
CA ALA A 528 10.75 8.26 42.01
C ALA A 528 10.56 9.05 40.71
N TRP A 529 10.44 10.36 40.85
CA TRP A 529 10.46 11.29 39.73
C TRP A 529 11.75 12.11 39.79
N THR A 530 12.31 12.40 38.62
CA THR A 530 13.54 13.19 38.47
C THR A 530 13.36 14.25 37.39
N VAL A 531 13.65 15.51 37.73
CA VAL A 531 13.83 16.59 36.77
C VAL A 531 15.33 16.76 36.55
N ARG A 532 15.84 16.20 35.45
CA ARG A 532 17.28 16.15 35.17
C ARG A 532 17.80 17.47 34.62
N ASP A 533 17.09 18.00 33.61
CA ASP A 533 17.37 19.25 32.92
C ASP A 533 16.08 19.85 32.31
N GLY A 534 16.16 21.13 31.96
CA GLY A 534 15.02 21.92 31.50
C GLY A 534 13.97 22.11 32.59
N THR A 535 12.72 22.32 32.19
CA THR A 535 11.63 22.63 33.12
C THR A 535 10.57 21.53 33.15
N LEU A 536 10.19 21.07 34.35
CA LEU A 536 8.93 20.39 34.60
C LEU A 536 7.94 21.41 35.15
N ALA A 537 6.90 21.74 34.37
CA ALA A 537 5.83 22.62 34.80
C ALA A 537 4.65 21.78 35.34
N LEU A 538 4.47 21.68 36.66
CA LEU A 538 3.40 20.88 37.28
C LEU A 538 2.22 21.76 37.68
N ALA A 539 1.17 21.77 36.86
CA ALA A 539 -0.09 22.46 37.14
C ALA A 539 -1.15 21.53 37.76
N GLY A 540 -1.04 20.22 37.53
CA GLY A 540 -1.93 19.19 38.07
C GLY A 540 -1.43 18.59 39.40
N SER A 541 -1.52 17.27 39.54
CA SER A 541 -1.02 16.57 40.73
C SER A 541 -0.12 15.39 40.40
N ALA A 542 0.90 15.14 41.23
CA ALA A 542 1.79 14.00 41.12
C ALA A 542 1.89 13.27 42.45
N GLN A 543 1.35 12.05 42.52
CA GLN A 543 1.56 11.13 43.63
C GLN A 543 2.86 10.35 43.40
N VAL A 544 3.84 10.56 44.26
CA VAL A 544 5.21 10.06 44.07
C VAL A 544 5.81 9.69 45.42
N ARG A 545 6.75 8.75 45.43
CA ARG A 545 7.56 8.51 46.64
C ARG A 545 8.50 9.68 46.90
N ARG A 546 9.11 10.20 45.82
CA ARG A 546 9.99 11.36 45.84
C ARG A 546 10.06 12.02 44.46
N LEU A 547 10.04 13.34 44.42
CA LEU A 547 10.42 14.15 43.27
C LEU A 547 11.78 14.80 43.54
N THR A 548 12.78 14.46 42.74
CA THR A 548 14.12 15.03 42.79
C THR A 548 14.28 16.06 41.68
N VAL A 549 14.74 17.26 42.00
CA VAL A 549 15.18 18.26 41.02
C VAL A 549 16.70 18.26 41.02
N GLU A 550 17.33 17.84 39.93
CA GLU A 550 18.80 17.84 39.79
C GLU A 550 19.33 19.26 39.51
N PRO A 551 20.65 19.52 39.63
CA PRO A 551 21.20 20.88 39.53
C PRO A 551 20.85 21.66 38.26
N ALA A 552 20.66 20.98 37.12
CA ALA A 552 20.26 21.59 35.86
C ALA A 552 18.74 21.63 35.64
N GLY A 553 17.96 21.03 36.55
CA GLY A 553 16.51 20.94 36.48
C GLY A 553 15.81 22.14 37.12
N THR A 554 14.63 22.45 36.58
CA THR A 554 13.70 23.43 37.15
C THR A 554 12.34 22.80 37.36
N LEU A 555 11.78 22.95 38.56
CA LEU A 555 10.37 22.67 38.83
C LEU A 555 9.60 23.98 38.90
N LEU A 556 8.66 24.18 37.97
CA LEU A 556 7.69 25.27 37.99
C LEU A 556 6.33 24.68 38.38
N ALA A 557 5.90 24.81 39.64
CA ALA A 557 4.71 24.11 40.09
C ALA A 557 3.67 25.05 40.69
N THR A 558 2.47 25.04 40.12
CA THR A 558 1.26 25.62 40.73
C THR A 558 0.32 24.53 41.26
N GLY A 559 0.70 23.26 41.07
CA GLY A 559 -0.05 22.08 41.42
C GLY A 559 0.37 21.45 42.75
N THR A 560 0.05 20.16 42.91
CA THR A 560 0.34 19.39 44.14
C THR A 560 1.32 18.26 43.89
N VAL A 561 2.39 18.18 44.68
CA VAL A 561 3.22 16.98 44.82
C VAL A 561 2.78 16.24 46.07
N GLU A 562 2.24 15.03 45.92
CA GLU A 562 1.93 14.13 47.03
C GLU A 562 3.09 13.16 47.23
N GLY A 563 4.10 13.64 47.96
CA GLY A 563 5.38 12.95 48.15
C GLY A 563 6.47 13.90 48.64
N ALA A 564 7.65 13.35 48.92
CA ALA A 564 8.81 14.16 49.27
C ALA A 564 9.36 14.92 48.04
N VAL A 565 9.79 16.15 48.23
CA VAL A 565 10.52 16.94 47.21
C VAL A 565 11.96 17.16 47.68
N ASP A 566 12.92 16.81 46.83
CA ASP A 566 14.37 16.94 47.08
C ASP A 566 14.99 17.81 45.98
N ASN A 567 15.26 19.07 46.30
CA ASN A 567 15.69 20.08 45.35
C ASN A 567 17.21 20.32 45.43
N ALA A 568 17.92 19.99 44.36
CA ALA A 568 19.31 20.37 44.10
C ALA A 568 19.45 21.41 42.97
N GLY A 569 18.35 21.75 42.29
CA GLY A 569 18.29 22.69 41.16
C GLY A 569 17.47 23.93 41.51
N THR A 570 16.53 24.31 40.63
CA THR A 570 15.64 25.46 40.86
C THR A 570 14.20 25.01 41.08
N VAL A 571 13.53 25.55 42.11
CA VAL A 571 12.08 25.40 42.31
C VAL A 571 11.44 26.79 42.37
N ASP A 572 10.44 27.03 41.52
CA ASP A 572 9.51 28.14 41.68
C ASP A 572 8.39 27.71 42.63
N THR A 573 8.31 28.41 43.76
CA THR A 573 7.38 28.09 44.86
C THR A 573 5.96 28.55 44.58
N THR A 574 5.73 29.40 43.58
CA THR A 574 4.46 30.12 43.39
C THR A 574 3.26 29.18 43.25
N GLY A 575 2.52 28.97 44.33
CA GLY A 575 1.33 28.12 44.36
C GLY A 575 1.61 26.62 44.49
N LEU A 576 2.86 26.20 44.70
CA LEU A 576 3.19 24.79 44.90
C LEU A 576 2.61 24.29 46.24
N THR A 577 1.99 23.11 46.22
CA THR A 577 1.64 22.36 47.43
C THR A 577 2.45 21.08 47.52
N VAL A 578 3.18 20.88 48.61
CA VAL A 578 3.92 19.63 48.90
C VAL A 578 3.25 18.91 50.07
N ARG A 579 2.63 17.76 49.79
CA ARG A 579 2.08 16.86 50.81
C ARG A 579 3.12 15.81 51.20
N GLY A 580 4.18 16.26 51.82
CA GLY A 580 5.34 15.47 52.19
C GLY A 580 6.48 16.38 52.63
N THR A 581 7.68 15.81 52.80
CA THR A 581 8.86 16.60 53.18
C THR A 581 9.35 17.45 52.02
N TYR A 582 9.88 18.64 52.32
CA TYR A 582 10.58 19.47 51.35
C TYR A 582 12.03 19.68 51.80
N THR A 583 12.98 19.26 50.98
CA THR A 583 14.42 19.45 51.21
C THR A 583 15.00 20.28 50.08
N GLN A 584 15.61 21.41 50.40
CA GLN A 584 16.48 22.16 49.49
C GLN A 584 17.93 21.92 49.89
N ARG A 585 18.74 21.45 48.94
CA ARG A 585 20.15 21.13 49.14
C ARG A 585 21.05 22.37 48.98
N PRO A 586 22.28 22.34 49.54
CA PRO A 586 23.26 23.38 49.26
C PRO A 586 23.47 23.58 47.75
N GLY A 587 23.55 24.85 47.32
CA GLY A 587 23.67 25.23 45.91
C GLY A 587 22.36 25.25 45.12
N ALA A 588 21.26 24.73 45.66
CA ALA A 588 19.93 24.82 45.04
C ALA A 588 19.32 26.22 45.23
N ARG A 589 18.36 26.56 44.37
CA ARG A 589 17.70 27.86 44.31
C ARG A 589 16.19 27.72 44.53
N LEU A 590 15.66 28.59 45.38
CA LEU A 590 14.23 28.82 45.55
C LEU A 590 13.84 30.17 44.94
N THR A 591 12.74 30.20 44.19
CA THR A 591 12.17 31.42 43.59
C THR A 591 10.65 31.49 43.82
N GLY A 592 9.99 32.59 43.43
CA GLY A 592 8.53 32.69 43.43
C GLY A 592 7.92 33.41 44.65
N ALA A 593 6.59 33.34 44.75
CA ALA A 593 5.79 34.10 45.74
C ALA A 593 5.32 33.28 46.96
N GLY A 594 5.42 31.95 46.91
CA GLY A 594 5.25 31.09 48.09
C GLY A 594 4.52 29.76 47.85
N MET A 595 4.89 28.75 48.66
CA MET A 595 4.39 27.36 48.64
C MET A 595 3.82 26.93 50.01
N SER A 596 3.06 25.83 50.02
CA SER A 596 2.60 25.15 51.24
C SER A 596 3.24 23.77 51.39
N VAL A 597 3.68 23.42 52.60
CA VAL A 597 4.29 22.10 52.91
C VAL A 597 3.60 21.50 54.12
N THR A 598 3.30 20.20 54.13
CA THR A 598 2.57 19.56 55.25
C THR A 598 3.45 18.72 56.19
N ASP A 599 4.75 18.61 55.92
CA ASP A 599 5.71 17.83 56.71
C ASP A 599 7.04 18.59 56.87
N ALA A 600 8.13 17.92 57.28
CA ALA A 600 9.42 18.54 57.56
C ALA A 600 9.97 19.37 56.39
N VAL A 601 10.52 20.54 56.72
CA VAL A 601 11.16 21.47 55.78
C VAL A 601 12.64 21.63 56.14
N THR A 602 13.52 21.35 55.20
CA THR A 602 14.97 21.57 55.32
C THR A 602 15.42 22.51 54.22
N LEU A 603 16.05 23.64 54.57
CA LEU A 603 16.45 24.68 53.62
C LEU A 603 17.95 24.93 53.65
N ALA A 604 18.58 24.92 52.48
CA ALA A 604 19.95 25.34 52.26
C ALA A 604 20.12 26.02 50.89
N GLY A 605 21.23 26.71 50.66
CA GLY A 605 21.52 27.36 49.38
C GLY A 605 20.90 28.76 49.25
N THR A 606 20.42 29.09 48.04
CA THR A 606 20.02 30.47 47.69
C THR A 606 18.51 30.62 47.69
N PHE A 607 18.04 31.74 48.24
CA PHE A 607 16.66 32.19 48.14
C PHE A 607 16.61 33.49 47.33
N GLU A 608 15.88 33.47 46.19
CA GLU A 608 15.69 34.62 45.30
C GLU A 608 14.19 34.88 45.12
N PRO A 609 13.52 35.59 46.05
CA PRO A 609 12.12 35.94 45.88
C PRO A 609 11.92 36.76 44.61
N GLY A 610 10.80 36.54 43.91
CA GLY A 610 10.38 37.42 42.82
C GLY A 610 10.24 38.87 43.31
N PRO A 611 10.06 39.85 42.42
CA PRO A 611 9.94 41.27 42.80
C PRO A 611 8.63 41.54 43.56
N ALA A 612 8.56 41.16 44.83
CA ALA A 612 7.51 41.51 45.78
C ALA A 612 8.08 42.54 46.76
N ARG A 613 7.46 43.73 46.80
CA ARG A 613 7.88 44.89 47.61
C ARG A 613 7.28 44.88 49.03
N GLU A 614 6.63 43.79 49.45
CA GLU A 614 5.91 43.66 50.74
C GLU A 614 6.41 42.39 51.48
N PRO A 615 6.42 42.36 52.82
CA PRO A 615 6.67 41.13 53.59
C PRO A 615 5.67 40.02 53.22
N GLY A 616 6.12 38.79 53.00
CA GLY A 616 5.28 37.69 52.54
C GLY A 616 5.74 36.30 53.03
N VAL A 617 4.81 35.35 53.07
CA VAL A 617 5.09 33.95 53.44
C VAL A 617 5.50 33.16 52.19
N ILE A 618 6.76 32.74 52.17
CA ILE A 618 7.35 31.97 51.07
C ILE A 618 7.13 30.46 51.26
N ILE A 619 7.15 30.00 52.51
CA ILE A 619 6.87 28.61 52.85
C ILE A 619 5.91 28.60 54.02
N ASP A 620 4.67 28.19 53.75
CA ASP A 620 3.66 27.95 54.75
C ASP A 620 3.73 26.48 55.18
N ASN A 621 4.54 26.19 56.20
CA ASN A 621 4.63 24.84 56.78
C ASN A 621 3.42 24.58 57.69
N LYS A 622 2.49 23.74 57.21
CA LYS A 622 1.31 23.26 57.92
C LYS A 622 1.57 22.01 58.76
N GLY A 623 2.77 21.44 58.69
CA GLY A 623 3.18 20.29 59.49
C GLY A 623 3.58 20.67 60.93
N THR A 624 3.72 19.67 61.79
CA THR A 624 4.23 19.82 63.16
C THR A 624 5.70 19.43 63.31
N ALA A 625 6.34 18.98 62.21
CA ALA A 625 7.72 18.53 62.17
C ALA A 625 8.72 19.71 62.21
N GLN A 626 9.93 19.44 62.69
CA GLN A 626 10.98 20.44 62.85
C GLN A 626 11.40 21.05 61.50
N VAL A 627 11.55 22.37 61.47
CA VAL A 627 12.14 23.14 60.35
C VAL A 627 13.63 23.37 60.64
N SER A 628 14.49 23.15 59.65
CA SER A 628 15.92 23.48 59.75
C SER A 628 16.36 24.33 58.55
N CYS A 629 17.16 25.36 58.79
CA CYS A 629 17.54 26.33 57.78
C CYS A 629 19.01 26.73 57.91
N THR A 630 19.75 26.73 56.79
CA THR A 630 21.12 27.21 56.67
C THR A 630 21.29 27.96 55.35
N PHE A 631 21.14 29.28 55.33
CA PHE A 631 21.19 30.08 54.09
C PHE A 631 22.54 30.78 53.91
N ASP A 632 22.98 30.89 52.66
CA ASP A 632 24.03 31.83 52.26
C ASP A 632 23.37 33.13 51.79
N GLY A 633 23.72 34.27 52.41
CA GLY A 633 23.34 35.61 51.92
C GLY A 633 22.07 36.24 52.51
N LEU A 634 21.43 35.67 53.53
CA LEU A 634 20.46 36.43 54.33
C LEU A 634 21.22 37.35 55.30
N PRO A 635 20.96 38.67 55.32
CA PRO A 635 21.47 39.53 56.38
C PRO A 635 21.07 38.99 57.74
N GLU A 636 21.97 39.06 58.72
CA GLU A 636 21.66 38.75 60.11
C GLU A 636 20.43 39.56 60.55
N GLY A 637 19.35 38.89 60.96
CA GLY A 637 18.09 39.52 61.35
C GLY A 637 17.00 39.64 60.27
N ALA A 638 17.18 39.04 59.08
CA ALA A 638 16.08 38.86 58.13
C ALA A 638 15.00 37.94 58.73
N ALA A 639 13.79 38.49 58.91
CA ALA A 639 12.60 37.82 59.43
C ALA A 639 11.82 37.11 58.32
#